data_AF-A0A6G0YYC0-F1
#
_entry.id   AF-A0A6G0YYC0-F1
#
_cell.length_a   1.000
_cell.length_b   1.000
_cell.length_c   1.000
_cell.angle_alpha   90.00
_cell.angle_beta   90.00
_cell.angle_gamma   90.00
#
_symmetry.space_group_name_H-M   'P 1'
#
loop_
_entity.id
_entity.type
_entity.pdbx_description
1 polymer ?
#
loop_
_entity_poly.entity_id
_entity_poly.type
_entity_poly.pdbx_seq_one_letter_code
_entity_poly.pdbx_strand_id
1 'polypeptide(L)'
;MLKMFYYDDKDLIFTTSWKSLSVSSKFDESLKRLWKNKEDEGLFRYNYKEENAIVLPGKYGFLAVVSILQFSVASKDRQLNINRGTKRRKPNIFTSVSEPFNDNLFNFTKINEGEYLFKFSNASNTDDVLAINTSPLGYFHSLILPKINSKLPQVINEYSLNIAVQLLLLSASPEPSSFTLDIEHFSGPCHKIIDYPSKGFVFVLKSGDLLSNFVKTVFILINYLQQKNIPHNIFITRALAKDLNIDDLNNSRNCVRVFIWARTSSGDKAMDKFSPATCELFGHLVFKDKSEFSEVTEYSVTKILTDVTESSFLLIENDIKNLLDYTLLGMVSSNCMKVLPISQNDEAEKKTQKIIVGDQEGIVQMFQIRKGKINMLFKTLPLEKITEVCLGGTLGTVQDKIFLSMGTSVRGYTKKGRMFLSFDTGLLESIKCMYVTGNELLVSGKHLFSHFNDCKDISTYLCPEVINSIITLDVIKMQGVMPILACADLCIRILEGSTVKETFYLSSEPTTLHLMKNNGGSYGNELLVGLQSGHIVLLKIEKNASISILWELVTQSKQGAITCIDCYEFNGEDHLLIGRQSGLVEVYSLESHSVPIEKYKYSCSESITSIQGGAIRTFGIPEIVVTTFTGWLFGLTFVDQHIDKEIVLDSSNIILNDEKQKILDIRTEVSDLERQVAIERNKYLEFTQKSSRPSVLPYLAIKNSMFLDSENLIYHLIIELEATIDNVLLQCNCLVNLIDVENNNNAVVSKSKCKEEVTVNITLDSSLQELDCLIVKCQLNTTKLELKMWSHEGDHGILTVYITPLLQPKCCQVCKFPIKPLLYHQRTKKNIVYQPQSFLTLSGGFSLSEAHLWISNCLPGFPEKPASQENLEYSFESVILDTVLLCAYSRGSINIKTDNITAIAILKDNFSRDATRKNIKLDMTYEISEGSLILMIDVIVSKLKTDINNDKTLKLINAIKQLSVNPNINGESLTKDYLLMLSNEEKLKQEASLRPSRMQRLQAIMLALFDDWHKLKGLNVKPNSREDLQEALLTTNTLDSLISIYPIANKKGLLKI
;
A
#
# COMPACT_ATOMS: atom_id res chain seq x y z
N MET A 1 46.93 -3.56 -14.11
CA MET A 1 45.87 -4.58 -14.05
C MET A 1 45.60 -4.86 -12.57
N LEU A 2 44.38 -4.60 -12.09
CA LEU A 2 44.00 -4.83 -10.69
C LEU A 2 44.14 -6.30 -10.32
N LYS A 3 44.83 -6.60 -9.21
CA LYS A 3 44.99 -7.99 -8.74
C LYS A 3 43.67 -8.47 -8.15
N MET A 4 43.24 -9.67 -8.55
CA MET A 4 42.05 -10.33 -8.00
C MET A 4 42.42 -11.12 -6.75
N PHE A 5 41.68 -10.94 -5.67
CA PHE A 5 41.74 -11.71 -4.43
C PHE A 5 40.59 -12.72 -4.42
N TYR A 6 40.93 -13.99 -4.61
CA TYR A 6 39.97 -15.09 -4.54
C TYR A 6 39.93 -15.64 -3.13
N TYR A 7 38.72 -15.90 -2.64
CA TYR A 7 38.47 -16.61 -1.39
C TYR A 7 37.32 -17.58 -1.57
N ASP A 8 37.26 -18.60 -0.71
CA ASP A 8 36.14 -19.53 -0.62
C ASP A 8 35.58 -19.59 0.82
N ASP A 9 34.54 -20.40 1.03
CA ASP A 9 33.90 -20.54 2.33
C ASP A 9 34.83 -21.13 3.42
N LYS A 10 35.94 -21.79 3.05
CA LYS A 10 36.92 -22.34 3.99
C LYS A 10 37.88 -21.28 4.51
N ASP A 11 38.03 -20.17 3.79
CA ASP A 11 38.82 -19.02 4.23
C ASP A 11 38.08 -18.17 5.29
N LEU A 12 36.79 -18.42 5.53
CA LEU A 12 35.98 -17.68 6.51
C LEU A 12 36.28 -18.13 7.96
N ILE A 13 36.71 -17.17 8.79
CA ILE A 13 37.13 -17.39 10.18
C ILE A 13 35.98 -17.02 11.11
N PHE A 14 35.30 -18.01 11.70
CA PHE A 14 34.19 -17.78 12.63
C PHE A 14 34.62 -17.57 14.08
N THR A 15 35.86 -17.90 14.44
CA THR A 15 36.37 -17.76 15.82
C THR A 15 37.75 -17.12 15.80
N THR A 16 37.94 -16.05 16.57
CA THR A 16 39.22 -15.34 16.72
C THR A 16 39.55 -15.16 18.21
N SER A 17 40.82 -14.96 18.56
CA SER A 17 41.22 -14.71 19.94
C SER A 17 42.24 -13.58 20.02
N TRP A 18 42.27 -12.89 21.16
CA TRP A 18 43.37 -11.97 21.47
C TRP A 18 44.74 -12.68 21.50
N LYS A 19 44.77 -13.96 21.87
CA LYS A 19 46.01 -14.77 21.86
C LYS A 19 46.47 -15.12 20.43
N SER A 20 45.59 -14.99 19.42
CA SER A 20 45.91 -15.25 18.01
C SER A 20 46.34 -14.01 17.23
N LEU A 21 46.66 -12.88 17.89
CA LEU A 21 47.21 -11.66 17.28
C LEU A 21 48.51 -11.89 16.47
N SER A 22 49.18 -13.02 16.65
CA SER A 22 50.36 -13.46 15.88
C SER A 22 50.02 -14.11 14.53
N VAL A 23 48.76 -14.38 14.23
CA VAL A 23 48.30 -15.04 12.99
C VAL A 23 47.52 -14.04 12.15
N SER A 24 48.13 -13.54 11.07
CA SER A 24 47.45 -12.73 10.05
C SER A 24 46.81 -13.62 9.00
N SER A 25 45.55 -13.37 8.64
CA SER A 25 44.95 -14.06 7.50
C SER A 25 45.56 -13.55 6.18
N LYS A 26 45.43 -14.32 5.09
CA LYS A 26 45.84 -13.88 3.74
C LYS A 26 45.21 -12.53 3.35
N PHE A 27 43.98 -12.32 3.80
CA PHE A 27 43.25 -11.06 3.62
C PHE A 27 43.91 -9.93 4.41
N ASP A 28 44.19 -10.14 5.70
CA ASP A 28 44.83 -9.13 6.57
C ASP A 28 46.21 -8.71 6.05
N GLU A 29 47.04 -9.67 5.61
CA GLU A 29 48.36 -9.37 5.05
C GLU A 29 48.29 -8.55 3.76
N SER A 30 47.35 -8.92 2.89
CA SER A 30 47.12 -8.22 1.62
C SER A 30 46.64 -6.79 1.87
N LEU A 31 45.66 -6.61 2.76
CA LEU A 31 45.14 -5.31 3.17
C LEU A 31 46.24 -4.44 3.78
N LYS A 32 46.96 -4.94 4.79
CA LYS A 32 48.00 -4.17 5.49
C LYS A 32 49.12 -3.73 4.55
N ARG A 33 49.61 -4.63 3.70
CA ARG A 33 50.68 -4.35 2.74
C ARG A 33 50.25 -3.33 1.70
N LEU A 34 49.09 -3.54 1.06
CA LEU A 34 48.63 -2.65 0.00
C LEU A 34 48.23 -1.28 0.55
N TRP A 35 47.58 -1.21 1.72
CA TRP A 35 47.22 0.06 2.33
C TRP A 35 48.46 0.89 2.68
N LYS A 36 49.52 0.29 3.22
CA LYS A 36 50.81 0.97 3.49
C LYS A 36 51.50 1.43 2.21
N ASN A 37 51.53 0.59 1.17
CA ASN A 37 52.07 1.01 -0.13
C ASN A 37 51.35 2.26 -0.68
N LYS A 38 50.03 2.35 -0.48
CA LYS A 38 49.23 3.53 -0.89
C LYS A 38 49.53 4.76 -0.04
N GLU A 39 49.96 4.56 1.21
CA GLU A 39 50.40 5.63 2.11
C GLU A 39 51.75 6.18 1.64
N ASP A 40 52.69 5.31 1.31
CA ASP A 40 54.00 5.65 0.75
C ASP A 40 53.88 6.33 -0.64
N GLU A 41 52.88 5.95 -1.45
CA GLU A 41 52.55 6.58 -2.73
C GLU A 41 51.90 7.97 -2.58
N GLY A 42 51.55 8.41 -1.36
CA GLY A 42 50.98 9.73 -1.09
C GLY A 42 49.53 9.92 -1.57
N LEU A 43 48.75 8.84 -1.69
CA LEU A 43 47.38 8.89 -2.21
C LEU A 43 46.32 9.32 -1.18
N PHE A 44 46.70 9.47 0.09
CA PHE A 44 45.84 9.99 1.15
C PHE A 44 45.84 11.52 1.17
N ARG A 45 44.73 12.15 1.57
CA ARG A 45 44.65 13.62 1.68
C ARG A 45 45.48 14.17 2.85
N TYR A 46 45.79 13.31 3.82
CA TYR A 46 46.63 13.56 4.98
C TYR A 46 47.13 12.22 5.53
N ASN A 47 48.29 12.23 6.19
CA ASN A 47 48.81 11.04 6.87
C ASN A 47 48.10 10.88 8.22
N TYR A 48 47.64 9.67 8.50
CA TYR A 48 47.01 9.36 9.78
C TYR A 48 48.09 9.28 10.88
N LYS A 49 47.79 9.82 12.06
CA LYS A 49 48.63 9.70 13.26
C LYS A 49 47.73 9.28 14.42
N GLU A 50 48.25 8.44 15.30
CA GLU A 50 47.53 8.00 16.50
C GLU A 50 47.02 9.20 17.31
N GLU A 51 45.76 9.12 17.73
CA GLU A 51 45.05 10.20 18.40
C GLU A 51 45.10 9.99 19.91
N ASN A 52 45.22 11.08 20.67
CA ASN A 52 45.09 11.03 22.13
C ASN A 52 43.61 10.87 22.49
N ALA A 53 43.27 9.72 23.07
CA ALA A 53 41.92 9.44 23.55
C ALA A 53 41.84 9.64 25.06
N ILE A 54 40.74 10.25 25.54
CA ILE A 54 40.39 10.29 26.96
C ILE A 54 39.10 9.51 27.19
N VAL A 55 39.00 8.84 28.33
CA VAL A 55 37.74 8.25 28.78
C VAL A 55 37.03 9.32 29.61
N LEU A 56 35.81 9.68 29.21
CA LEU A 56 34.98 10.62 29.97
C LEU A 56 34.59 9.98 31.31
N PRO A 57 34.62 10.73 32.42
CA PRO A 57 34.22 10.21 33.71
C PRO A 57 32.70 10.06 33.80
N GLY A 58 32.22 8.85 34.09
CA GLY A 58 30.81 8.53 34.32
C GLY A 58 30.52 7.03 34.24
N LYS A 59 29.23 6.66 34.04
CA LYS A 59 28.73 5.28 34.10
C LYS A 59 29.18 4.47 32.88
N TYR A 60 29.18 5.08 31.70
CA TYR A 60 29.38 4.41 30.42
C TYR A 60 30.82 4.50 29.92
N GLY A 61 31.62 5.45 30.43
CA GLY A 61 33.04 5.54 30.11
C GLY A 61 33.29 5.83 28.63
N PHE A 62 32.56 6.78 28.04
CA PHE A 62 32.68 7.13 26.63
C PHE A 62 34.11 7.55 26.27
N LEU A 63 34.60 7.06 25.13
CA LEU A 63 35.93 7.40 24.62
C LEU A 63 35.81 8.68 23.79
N ALA A 64 36.21 9.80 24.37
CA ALA A 64 36.31 11.07 23.67
C ALA A 64 37.70 11.20 23.05
N VAL A 65 37.75 11.30 21.72
CA VAL A 65 39.01 11.41 20.98
C VAL A 65 39.15 12.82 20.44
N VAL A 66 40.30 13.44 20.76
CA VAL A 66 40.75 14.66 20.10
C VAL A 66 42.11 14.40 19.50
N SER A 67 42.24 14.66 18.21
CA SER A 67 43.50 14.56 17.49
C SER A 67 44.48 15.64 17.98
N ILE A 68 45.24 15.35 19.04
CA ILE A 68 46.32 16.19 19.58
C ILE A 68 47.65 15.64 19.07
N LEU A 69 48.42 16.45 18.33
CA LEU A 69 49.84 16.15 18.03
C LEU A 69 50.68 16.21 19.31
N GLN A 70 51.46 15.16 19.59
CA GLN A 70 52.36 15.13 20.74
C GLN A 70 53.66 15.93 20.50
N PHE A 71 53.94 16.83 21.45
CA PHE A 71 55.19 17.51 21.84
C PHE A 71 56.37 17.62 20.84
N SER A 72 56.64 18.86 20.41
CA SER A 72 58.02 19.35 20.21
C SER A 72 58.28 20.44 21.25
N VAL A 73 59.43 20.38 21.94
CA VAL A 73 59.76 21.15 23.16
C VAL A 73 60.00 22.65 22.92
N ALA A 74 59.69 23.21 21.73
CA ALA A 74 60.12 24.57 21.37
C ALA A 74 59.03 25.59 20.98
N SER A 75 57.74 25.26 20.98
CA SER A 75 56.71 26.27 20.65
C SER A 75 55.35 25.98 21.29
N LYS A 76 54.71 27.03 21.79
CA LYS A 76 53.54 27.02 22.68
C LYS A 76 52.20 26.92 21.94
N ASP A 77 52.15 26.29 20.77
CA ASP A 77 50.92 26.16 19.96
C ASP A 77 50.60 24.69 19.65
N ARG A 78 49.46 24.21 20.18
CA ARG A 78 48.91 22.87 19.89
C ARG A 78 48.12 22.95 18.57
N GLN A 79 48.64 22.37 17.48
CA GLN A 79 47.87 22.23 16.23
C GLN A 79 47.05 20.93 16.23
N LEU A 80 45.73 21.07 16.01
CA LEU A 80 44.74 19.99 15.87
C LEU A 80 44.89 19.31 14.49
N ASN A 81 44.39 18.07 14.34
CA ASN A 81 44.24 17.44 13.01
C ASN A 81 43.05 18.03 12.22
N ILE A 82 43.06 19.37 12.06
CA ILE A 82 42.09 20.18 11.30
C ILE A 82 41.92 19.64 9.88
N ASN A 83 42.98 19.02 9.34
CA ASN A 83 43.06 18.50 7.98
C ASN A 83 41.92 17.53 7.63
N ARG A 84 41.42 16.69 8.55
CA ARG A 84 40.27 15.81 8.22
C ARG A 84 38.98 16.61 8.08
N GLY A 85 38.72 17.54 8.99
CA GLY A 85 37.53 18.39 8.94
C GLY A 85 37.51 19.32 7.71
N THR A 86 38.67 19.82 7.29
CA THR A 86 38.80 20.80 6.19
C THR A 86 39.09 20.18 4.83
N LYS A 87 39.88 19.10 4.76
CA LYS A 87 40.29 18.48 3.50
C LYS A 87 39.41 17.31 3.08
N ARG A 88 38.46 16.83 3.89
CA ARG A 88 37.49 15.79 3.48
C ARG A 88 36.52 16.33 2.42
N ARG A 89 36.08 15.46 1.49
CA ARG A 89 35.04 15.81 0.51
C ARG A 89 33.74 16.17 1.23
N LYS A 90 33.11 17.29 0.86
CA LYS A 90 31.78 17.66 1.38
C LYS A 90 30.77 16.55 1.04
N PRO A 91 29.97 16.07 2.00
CA PRO A 91 28.93 15.07 1.73
C PRO A 91 27.79 15.70 0.90
N ASN A 92 27.13 14.87 0.10
CA ASN A 92 25.87 15.26 -0.56
C ASN A 92 24.74 15.26 0.47
N ILE A 93 23.76 16.15 0.27
CA ILE A 93 22.54 16.20 1.08
C ILE A 93 21.52 15.29 0.40
N PHE A 94 21.06 14.27 1.14
CA PHE A 94 20.00 13.35 0.70
C PHE A 94 18.68 13.75 1.36
N THR A 95 17.60 13.73 0.59
CA THR A 95 16.21 14.00 1.02
C THR A 95 15.45 12.74 1.41
N SER A 96 15.90 11.57 0.95
CA SER A 96 15.34 10.26 1.26
C SER A 96 16.45 9.23 1.49
N VAL A 97 16.14 8.18 2.25
CA VAL A 97 16.99 7.00 2.42
C VAL A 97 17.23 6.29 1.08
N SER A 98 16.23 6.29 0.19
CA SER A 98 16.29 5.62 -1.12
C SER A 98 16.19 6.63 -2.26
N GLU A 99 17.28 7.36 -2.51
CA GLU A 99 17.38 8.22 -3.70
C GLU A 99 17.91 7.44 -4.92
N PRO A 100 17.35 7.68 -6.13
CA PRO A 100 17.82 7.06 -7.35
C PRO A 100 19.26 7.45 -7.66
N PHE A 101 20.00 6.56 -8.33
CA PHE A 101 21.35 6.86 -8.79
C PHE A 101 21.36 8.08 -9.71
N ASN A 102 22.22 9.05 -9.41
CA ASN A 102 22.39 10.27 -10.21
C ASN A 102 23.82 10.38 -10.75
N ASP A 103 23.96 10.28 -12.07
CA ASP A 103 25.28 10.32 -12.71
C ASP A 103 25.91 11.72 -12.72
N ASN A 104 25.14 12.77 -12.47
CA ASN A 104 25.66 14.15 -12.41
C ASN A 104 26.38 14.45 -11.09
N LEU A 105 26.02 13.74 -10.01
CA LEU A 105 26.66 13.89 -8.70
C LEU A 105 27.95 13.05 -8.61
N PHE A 106 28.71 13.27 -7.54
CA PHE A 106 29.84 12.38 -7.23
C PHE A 106 29.33 10.95 -6.95
N ASN A 107 29.95 9.96 -7.60
CA ASN A 107 29.68 8.54 -7.38
C ASN A 107 30.98 7.74 -7.51
N PHE A 108 30.99 6.52 -6.97
CA PHE A 108 32.23 5.73 -6.84
C PHE A 108 32.79 5.22 -8.18
N THR A 109 32.06 5.31 -9.30
CA THR A 109 32.64 5.01 -10.62
C THR A 109 33.68 6.04 -11.06
N LYS A 110 33.75 7.20 -10.38
CA LYS A 110 34.63 8.33 -10.70
C LYS A 110 35.86 8.43 -9.78
N ILE A 111 36.13 7.42 -8.94
CA ILE A 111 37.34 7.45 -8.09
C ILE A 111 38.60 7.12 -8.88
N ASN A 112 39.75 7.62 -8.41
CA ASN A 112 41.02 7.39 -9.08
C ASN A 112 41.38 5.90 -8.99
N GLU A 113 41.79 5.30 -10.11
CA GLU A 113 42.19 3.88 -10.14
C GLU A 113 43.38 3.58 -9.21
N GLY A 114 44.20 4.59 -8.89
CA GLY A 114 45.27 4.48 -7.90
C GLY A 114 44.77 4.18 -6.49
N GLU A 115 43.53 4.55 -6.15
CA GLU A 115 42.91 4.34 -4.83
C GLU A 115 42.47 2.88 -4.61
N TYR A 116 42.46 2.04 -5.64
CA TYR A 116 42.07 0.65 -5.53
C TYR A 116 43.16 -0.19 -4.82
N LEU A 117 42.74 -1.02 -3.87
CA LEU A 117 43.60 -2.02 -3.23
C LEU A 117 43.62 -3.31 -4.06
N PHE A 118 42.46 -3.94 -4.22
CA PHE A 118 42.29 -5.16 -5.04
C PHE A 118 40.81 -5.39 -5.37
N LYS A 119 40.56 -6.15 -6.45
CA LYS A 119 39.24 -6.75 -6.69
C LYS A 119 39.12 -8.01 -5.85
N PHE A 120 37.92 -8.36 -5.39
CA PHE A 120 37.73 -9.60 -4.61
C PHE A 120 36.51 -10.38 -5.09
N SER A 121 36.55 -11.70 -4.97
CA SER A 121 35.41 -12.55 -5.31
C SER A 121 35.41 -13.92 -4.63
N ASN A 122 34.20 -14.41 -4.35
CA ASN A 122 33.88 -15.77 -3.95
C ASN A 122 33.29 -16.53 -5.17
N ALA A 123 34.16 -17.16 -5.97
CA ALA A 123 33.86 -18.08 -7.10
C ALA A 123 33.36 -17.51 -8.46
N SER A 124 33.14 -16.20 -8.66
CA SER A 124 32.74 -15.63 -9.98
C SER A 124 33.52 -14.37 -10.37
N ASN A 125 33.58 -13.96 -11.64
CA ASN A 125 34.24 -12.70 -11.98
C ASN A 125 33.30 -11.53 -11.67
N THR A 126 33.49 -10.86 -10.53
CA THR A 126 32.66 -9.73 -10.10
C THR A 126 33.41 -8.40 -10.21
N ASP A 127 32.66 -7.31 -10.24
CA ASP A 127 33.17 -5.94 -10.19
C ASP A 127 33.16 -5.38 -8.75
N ASP A 128 33.42 -6.23 -7.76
CA ASP A 128 33.57 -5.83 -6.37
C ASP A 128 35.01 -5.37 -6.10
N VAL A 129 35.14 -4.20 -5.47
CA VAL A 129 36.43 -3.54 -5.28
C VAL A 129 36.60 -3.15 -3.82
N LEU A 130 37.79 -3.40 -3.28
CA LEU A 130 38.23 -2.79 -2.03
C LEU A 130 39.14 -1.60 -2.38
N ALA A 131 38.83 -0.42 -1.84
CA ALA A 131 39.58 0.81 -2.09
C ALA A 131 40.01 1.46 -0.77
N ILE A 132 41.07 2.29 -0.81
CA ILE A 132 41.44 3.09 0.37
C ILE A 132 40.36 4.15 0.66
N ASN A 133 40.16 4.49 1.93
CA ASN A 133 39.50 5.74 2.25
C ASN A 133 40.54 6.86 2.25
N THR A 134 40.51 7.75 1.26
CA THR A 134 41.46 8.88 1.13
C THR A 134 41.40 9.88 2.29
N SER A 135 40.40 9.77 3.18
CA SER A 135 40.30 10.47 4.47
C SER A 135 40.09 9.47 5.62
N PRO A 136 41.13 8.70 6.00
CA PRO A 136 41.01 7.58 6.92
C PRO A 136 40.67 8.03 8.35
N LEU A 137 39.97 7.17 9.09
CA LEU A 137 39.59 7.34 10.51
C LEU A 137 40.56 6.62 11.45
N GLY A 138 41.27 5.64 10.91
CA GLY A 138 42.22 4.79 11.61
C GLY A 138 43.06 4.04 10.58
N TYR A 139 44.10 3.35 11.05
CA TYR A 139 44.88 2.46 10.20
C TYR A 139 43.99 1.42 9.52
N PHE A 140 44.25 1.18 8.24
CA PHE A 140 43.53 0.22 7.39
C PHE A 140 42.07 0.58 7.08
N HIS A 141 41.60 1.78 7.45
CA HIS A 141 40.25 2.25 7.07
C HIS A 141 40.09 2.27 5.55
N SER A 142 39.20 1.41 5.05
CA SER A 142 39.02 1.10 3.63
C SER A 142 37.53 1.09 3.27
N LEU A 143 37.22 1.22 1.98
CA LEU A 143 35.87 1.26 1.43
C LEU A 143 35.59 -0.05 0.69
N ILE A 144 34.46 -0.68 1.02
CA ILE A 144 33.92 -1.83 0.29
C ILE A 144 32.99 -1.29 -0.78
N LEU A 145 33.30 -1.54 -2.06
CA LEU A 145 32.55 -1.05 -3.21
C LEU A 145 31.98 -2.24 -3.99
N PRO A 146 30.82 -2.79 -3.57
CA PRO A 146 30.20 -3.92 -4.24
C PRO A 146 29.60 -3.48 -5.58
N LYS A 147 29.82 -4.27 -6.63
CA LYS A 147 29.28 -4.09 -7.99
C LYS A 147 29.39 -2.64 -8.50
N ILE A 148 30.60 -2.08 -8.45
CA ILE A 148 30.84 -0.64 -8.71
C ILE A 148 30.22 -0.15 -10.03
N ASN A 149 30.21 -0.99 -11.07
CA ASN A 149 29.70 -0.65 -12.40
C ASN A 149 28.18 -0.77 -12.57
N SER A 150 27.46 -1.31 -11.57
CA SER A 150 26.00 -1.53 -11.66
C SER A 150 25.15 -0.26 -11.44
N LYS A 151 25.78 0.88 -11.11
CA LYS A 151 25.11 2.18 -10.90
C LYS A 151 23.88 2.10 -9.99
N LEU A 152 23.98 1.33 -8.90
CA LEU A 152 22.90 1.13 -7.95
C LEU A 152 22.72 2.35 -7.03
N PRO A 153 21.50 2.62 -6.54
CA PRO A 153 21.25 3.55 -5.43
C PRO A 153 22.13 3.26 -4.21
N GLN A 154 22.46 4.27 -3.41
CA GLN A 154 23.29 4.13 -2.20
C GLN A 154 22.50 3.57 -1.01
N VAL A 155 21.79 2.46 -1.24
CA VAL A 155 21.06 1.70 -0.21
C VAL A 155 21.74 0.35 0.01
N ILE A 156 21.64 -0.17 1.23
CA ILE A 156 22.12 -1.52 1.54
C ILE A 156 21.15 -2.52 0.93
N ASN A 157 21.68 -3.47 0.17
CA ASN A 157 20.93 -4.64 -0.32
C ASN A 157 21.50 -5.93 0.27
N GLU A 158 20.75 -7.03 0.14
CA GLU A 158 21.14 -8.36 0.66
C GLU A 158 22.56 -8.77 0.22
N TYR A 159 22.92 -8.50 -1.05
CA TYR A 159 24.25 -8.80 -1.59
C TYR A 159 25.36 -8.03 -0.88
N SER A 160 25.21 -6.71 -0.75
CA SER A 160 26.20 -5.84 -0.11
C SER A 160 26.40 -6.17 1.37
N LEU A 161 25.31 -6.54 2.06
CA LEU A 161 25.35 -6.96 3.45
C LEU A 161 26.07 -8.30 3.59
N ASN A 162 25.79 -9.26 2.70
CA ASN A 162 26.49 -10.55 2.66
C ASN A 162 28.00 -10.37 2.50
N ILE A 163 28.42 -9.55 1.51
CA ILE A 163 29.83 -9.26 1.26
C ILE A 163 30.49 -8.59 2.47
N ALA A 164 29.82 -7.65 3.12
CA ALA A 164 30.36 -6.99 4.31
C ALA A 164 30.62 -7.99 5.45
N VAL A 165 29.69 -8.93 5.70
CA VAL A 165 29.88 -9.97 6.72
C VAL A 165 30.97 -10.96 6.33
N GLN A 166 31.06 -11.37 5.06
CA GLN A 166 32.13 -12.25 4.57
C GLN A 166 33.52 -11.62 4.72
N LEU A 167 33.69 -10.35 4.34
CA LEU A 167 34.97 -9.65 4.48
C LEU A 167 35.39 -9.51 5.94
N LEU A 168 34.45 -9.28 6.86
CA LEU A 168 34.75 -9.32 8.30
C LEU A 168 35.21 -10.72 8.74
N LEU A 169 34.55 -11.77 8.23
CA LEU A 169 34.90 -13.16 8.52
C LEU A 169 36.26 -13.57 7.95
N LEU A 170 36.74 -12.97 6.86
CA LEU A 170 38.09 -13.21 6.32
C LEU A 170 39.21 -12.62 7.19
N SER A 171 38.91 -11.64 8.06
CA SER A 171 39.90 -11.08 8.96
C SER A 171 40.07 -11.94 10.21
N ALA A 172 41.31 -12.25 10.57
CA ALA A 172 41.64 -12.92 11.84
C ALA A 172 41.71 -11.93 13.02
N SER A 173 41.63 -10.63 12.75
CA SER A 173 41.72 -9.58 13.77
C SER A 173 40.51 -9.63 14.72
N PRO A 174 40.73 -9.70 16.04
CA PRO A 174 39.63 -9.75 16.99
C PRO A 174 38.94 -8.39 17.23
N GLU A 175 39.48 -7.26 16.74
CA GLU A 175 39.05 -5.86 17.03
C GLU A 175 39.08 -5.44 18.52
N PRO A 176 39.32 -4.15 18.86
CA PRO A 176 39.35 -3.61 20.24
C PRO A 176 38.17 -4.06 21.11
N SER A 177 38.43 -4.31 22.39
CA SER A 177 37.45 -4.70 23.42
C SER A 177 36.45 -3.60 23.82
N SER A 178 36.42 -2.48 23.09
CA SER A 178 35.64 -1.28 23.41
C SER A 178 34.22 -1.24 22.84
N PHE A 179 33.81 -2.24 22.04
CA PHE A 179 32.50 -2.28 21.37
C PHE A 179 31.63 -3.46 21.85
N THR A 180 31.53 -3.65 23.16
CA THR A 180 30.68 -4.69 23.76
C THR A 180 29.54 -4.03 24.52
N LEU A 181 28.37 -3.98 23.87
CA LEU A 181 27.12 -3.59 24.52
C LEU A 181 26.39 -4.84 24.98
N ASP A 182 25.77 -4.74 26.15
CA ASP A 182 24.87 -5.75 26.66
C ASP A 182 23.59 -5.76 25.82
N ILE A 183 23.06 -6.95 25.60
CA ILE A 183 21.87 -7.17 24.79
C ILE A 183 20.89 -8.08 25.52
N GLU A 184 19.61 -7.86 25.31
CA GLU A 184 18.56 -8.79 25.73
C GLU A 184 17.81 -9.30 24.51
N HIS A 185 17.31 -10.53 24.58
CA HIS A 185 16.46 -11.07 23.53
C HIS A 185 15.18 -10.22 23.38
N PHE A 186 14.73 -10.03 22.14
CA PHE A 186 13.59 -9.18 21.83
C PHE A 186 12.46 -9.93 21.12
N SER A 187 12.68 -10.32 19.87
CA SER A 187 11.69 -11.02 19.04
C SER A 187 12.39 -11.72 17.89
N GLY A 188 12.03 -12.95 17.58
CA GLY A 188 12.74 -13.70 16.55
C GLY A 188 14.24 -13.88 16.89
N PRO A 189 15.13 -13.83 15.88
CA PRO A 189 16.58 -13.73 16.07
C PRO A 189 17.08 -12.31 16.43
N CYS A 190 16.16 -11.35 16.64
CA CYS A 190 16.48 -9.97 17.00
C CYS A 190 16.61 -9.82 18.52
N HIS A 191 17.62 -9.07 18.94
CA HIS A 191 17.90 -8.65 20.31
C HIS A 191 17.81 -7.13 20.38
N LYS A 192 17.75 -6.55 21.58
CA LYS A 192 17.82 -5.11 21.80
C LYS A 192 18.95 -4.75 22.76
N ILE A 193 19.49 -3.55 22.60
CA ILE A 193 20.56 -3.03 23.47
C ILE A 193 19.97 -2.67 24.84
N ILE A 194 20.58 -3.16 25.92
CA ILE A 194 20.21 -2.83 27.30
C ILE A 194 21.22 -1.91 27.95
N ASP A 195 20.76 -1.19 28.98
CA ASP A 195 21.59 -0.33 29.84
C ASP A 195 22.55 0.60 29.08
N TYR A 196 22.14 1.06 27.91
CA TYR A 196 22.92 1.98 27.08
C TYR A 196 22.04 3.10 26.48
N PRO A 197 22.59 4.32 26.27
CA PRO A 197 21.80 5.46 25.78
C PRO A 197 21.28 5.33 24.35
N SER A 198 22.08 4.78 23.42
CA SER A 198 21.65 4.59 22.04
C SER A 198 20.81 3.30 21.91
N LYS A 199 19.51 3.47 21.68
CA LYS A 199 18.57 2.34 21.53
C LYS A 199 18.66 1.74 20.14
N GLY A 200 18.81 0.42 20.05
CA GLY A 200 19.02 -0.27 18.78
C GLY A 200 18.76 -1.76 18.85
N PHE A 201 18.68 -2.36 17.68
CA PHE A 201 18.43 -3.79 17.46
C PHE A 201 19.74 -4.51 17.15
N VAL A 202 19.86 -5.77 17.57
CA VAL A 202 21.09 -6.56 17.41
C VAL A 202 20.79 -7.96 16.92
N PHE A 203 21.51 -8.41 15.90
CA PHE A 203 21.46 -9.78 15.40
C PHE A 203 22.79 -10.47 15.65
N VAL A 204 22.74 -11.76 16.02
CA VAL A 204 23.92 -12.54 16.39
C VAL A 204 24.09 -13.73 15.45
N LEU A 205 25.26 -13.83 14.80
CA LEU A 205 25.68 -14.97 13.98
C LEU A 205 26.70 -15.81 14.77
N LYS A 206 26.39 -17.08 15.02
CA LYS A 206 27.27 -18.06 15.69
C LYS A 206 27.92 -18.99 14.66
N SER A 207 28.97 -19.72 15.04
CA SER A 207 29.74 -20.58 14.12
C SER A 207 28.95 -21.74 13.47
N GLY A 208 27.76 -22.07 13.98
CA GLY A 208 26.86 -23.06 13.39
C GLY A 208 25.69 -22.48 12.59
N ASP A 209 25.54 -21.16 12.53
CA ASP A 209 24.45 -20.51 11.82
C ASP A 209 24.80 -20.38 10.32
N LEU A 210 23.83 -20.62 9.44
CA LEU A 210 24.05 -20.41 8.00
C LEU A 210 24.10 -18.90 7.70
N LEU A 211 25.21 -18.45 7.14
CA LEU A 211 25.44 -17.04 6.81
C LEU A 211 24.31 -16.43 5.94
N SER A 212 23.83 -17.17 4.94
CA SER A 212 22.79 -16.68 4.04
C SER A 212 21.46 -16.37 4.73
N ASN A 213 21.03 -17.17 5.71
CA ASN A 213 19.82 -16.84 6.47
C ASN A 213 20.05 -15.68 7.42
N PHE A 214 21.22 -15.64 8.08
CA PHE A 214 21.54 -14.52 8.96
C PHE A 214 21.46 -13.19 8.21
N VAL A 215 22.07 -13.12 7.02
CA VAL A 215 22.00 -11.94 6.15
C VAL A 215 20.57 -11.62 5.75
N LYS A 216 19.77 -12.61 5.32
CA LYS A 216 18.36 -12.41 4.97
C LYS A 216 17.56 -11.83 6.13
N THR A 217 17.70 -12.39 7.32
CA THR A 217 16.99 -11.93 8.50
C THR A 217 17.36 -10.50 8.87
N VAL A 218 18.65 -10.19 8.92
CA VAL A 218 19.14 -8.82 9.18
C VAL A 218 18.60 -7.86 8.11
N PHE A 219 18.59 -8.30 6.85
CA PHE A 219 18.11 -7.51 5.73
C PHE A 219 16.61 -7.23 5.79
N ILE A 220 15.78 -8.12 6.35
CA ILE A 220 14.34 -7.85 6.53
C ILE A 220 14.13 -6.56 7.33
N LEU A 221 14.83 -6.39 8.46
CA LEU A 221 14.72 -5.17 9.27
C LEU A 221 15.26 -3.96 8.51
N ILE A 222 16.42 -4.09 7.85
CA ILE A 222 17.01 -2.98 7.08
C ILE A 222 16.06 -2.54 5.96
N ASN A 223 15.51 -3.49 5.21
CA ASN A 223 14.57 -3.24 4.12
C ASN A 223 13.27 -2.60 4.64
N TYR A 224 12.76 -3.03 5.79
CA TYR A 224 11.63 -2.38 6.45
C TYR A 224 11.91 -0.89 6.72
N LEU A 225 13.08 -0.57 7.29
CA LEU A 225 13.48 0.82 7.56
C LEU A 225 13.64 1.63 6.27
N GLN A 226 14.21 1.03 5.22
CA GLN A 226 14.33 1.67 3.91
C GLN A 226 12.97 1.97 3.29
N GLN A 227 12.02 1.03 3.34
CA GLN A 227 10.66 1.20 2.81
C GLN A 227 9.86 2.27 3.57
N LYS A 228 10.05 2.38 4.88
CA LYS A 228 9.45 3.43 5.71
C LYS A 228 10.20 4.76 5.65
N ASN A 229 11.26 4.87 4.84
CA ASN A 229 12.13 6.04 4.74
C ASN A 229 12.71 6.47 6.10
N ILE A 230 13.01 5.51 6.98
CA ILE A 230 13.59 5.73 8.31
C ILE A 230 15.11 5.66 8.20
N PRO A 231 15.84 6.77 8.48
CA PRO A 231 17.30 6.76 8.50
C PRO A 231 17.84 5.79 9.55
N HIS A 232 18.92 5.08 9.22
CA HIS A 232 19.49 4.08 10.10
C HIS A 232 21.00 3.94 9.93
N ASN A 233 21.67 3.51 11.00
CA ASN A 233 23.09 3.18 11.02
C ASN A 233 23.27 1.70 11.34
N ILE A 234 24.25 1.06 10.68
CA ILE A 234 24.56 -0.36 10.86
C ILE A 234 26.03 -0.50 11.25
N PHE A 235 26.30 -1.35 12.23
CA PHE A 235 27.65 -1.72 12.63
C PHE A 235 27.78 -3.23 12.73
N ILE A 236 28.86 -3.78 12.19
CA ILE A 236 29.12 -5.23 12.18
C ILE A 236 30.45 -5.45 12.88
N THR A 237 30.46 -6.25 13.94
CA THR A 237 31.69 -6.52 14.70
C THR A 237 31.70 -7.94 15.28
N ARG A 238 32.88 -8.39 15.73
CA ARG A 238 33.06 -9.68 16.38
C ARG A 238 32.82 -9.54 17.90
N ALA A 239 32.13 -10.50 18.48
CA ALA A 239 31.83 -10.51 19.91
C ALA A 239 31.91 -11.90 20.55
N LEU A 240 31.70 -11.95 21.86
CA LEU A 240 31.54 -13.17 22.66
C LEU A 240 30.06 -13.61 22.66
N ALA A 241 29.83 -14.92 22.58
CA ALA A 241 28.50 -15.52 22.53
C ALA A 241 27.76 -15.62 23.88
N LYS A 242 28.41 -15.34 25.02
CA LYS A 242 27.79 -15.29 26.34
C LYS A 242 28.00 -13.93 26.99
N ASP A 243 26.98 -13.49 27.71
CA ASP A 243 26.99 -12.32 28.58
C ASP A 243 28.05 -12.49 29.68
N LEU A 244 28.61 -11.37 30.10
CA LEU A 244 29.57 -11.26 31.19
C LEU A 244 29.01 -11.90 32.47
N ASN A 245 29.36 -13.16 32.75
CA ASN A 245 29.45 -13.69 34.10
C ASN A 245 30.36 -14.94 34.17
N ILE A 246 31.50 -14.72 34.83
CA ILE A 246 32.37 -15.67 35.56
C ILE A 246 33.18 -16.67 34.71
N ASP A 247 34.51 -16.47 34.73
CA ASP A 247 35.62 -17.42 34.55
C ASP A 247 35.76 -18.22 33.24
N ASP A 248 35.88 -17.55 32.08
CA ASP A 248 36.41 -18.20 30.86
C ASP A 248 37.77 -17.59 30.44
N LEU A 249 38.86 -18.23 30.90
CA LEU A 249 40.28 -17.88 30.70
C LEU A 249 40.78 -17.88 29.23
N ASN A 250 39.90 -17.99 28.22
CA ASN A 250 40.31 -18.20 26.83
C ASN A 250 40.10 -17.04 25.86
N ASN A 251 39.37 -15.97 26.21
CA ASN A 251 39.36 -14.71 25.44
C ASN A 251 39.08 -14.91 23.92
N SER A 252 38.22 -15.87 23.56
CA SER A 252 37.92 -16.27 22.18
C SER A 252 36.58 -15.68 21.71
N ARG A 253 36.60 -14.75 20.75
CA ARG A 253 35.41 -14.20 20.09
C ARG A 253 34.86 -15.19 19.07
N ASN A 254 33.64 -15.66 19.31
CA ASN A 254 33.02 -16.77 18.57
C ASN A 254 31.68 -16.41 17.90
N CYS A 255 31.29 -15.14 17.88
CA CYS A 255 30.12 -14.68 17.13
C CYS A 255 30.36 -13.34 16.42
N VAL A 256 29.52 -13.04 15.44
CA VAL A 256 29.40 -11.72 14.80
C VAL A 256 28.11 -11.08 15.25
N ARG A 257 28.14 -9.81 15.65
CA ARG A 257 26.97 -9.01 15.99
C ARG A 257 26.76 -7.93 14.93
N VAL A 258 25.52 -7.81 14.44
CA VAL A 258 25.08 -6.70 13.59
C VAL A 258 24.16 -5.82 14.41
N PHE A 259 24.61 -4.62 14.71
CA PHE A 259 23.83 -3.60 15.41
C PHE A 259 23.16 -2.67 14.40
N ILE A 260 21.90 -2.33 14.65
CA ILE A 260 21.07 -1.47 13.80
C ILE A 260 20.42 -0.42 14.69
N TRP A 261 20.77 0.85 14.47
CA TRP A 261 20.11 1.99 15.12
C TRP A 261 19.24 2.72 14.11
N ALA A 262 17.93 2.68 14.33
CA ALA A 262 17.02 3.62 13.69
C ALA A 262 17.17 5.00 14.35
N ARG A 263 17.08 6.06 13.56
CA ARG A 263 17.34 7.41 14.03
C ARG A 263 16.48 8.47 13.33
N THR A 264 16.33 9.60 13.99
CA THR A 264 15.71 10.79 13.39
C THR A 264 16.60 11.38 12.28
N SER A 265 15.96 11.91 11.23
CA SER A 265 16.65 12.56 10.12
C SER A 265 17.37 13.83 10.60
N SER A 266 18.69 13.76 10.68
CA SER A 266 19.52 14.90 11.07
C SER A 266 19.85 15.73 9.81
N GLY A 267 18.85 16.35 9.19
CA GLY A 267 19.10 17.27 8.07
C GLY A 267 19.80 18.51 8.59
N ASP A 268 21.09 18.68 8.30
CA ASP A 268 22.01 19.82 8.59
C ASP A 268 21.83 20.59 9.91
N LYS A 269 21.10 20.04 10.88
CA LYS A 269 21.07 20.51 12.26
C LYS A 269 22.43 20.16 12.81
N ALA A 270 23.29 21.18 12.85
CA ALA A 270 24.44 21.23 13.72
C ALA A 270 23.99 20.81 15.13
N MET A 271 24.18 19.54 15.45
CA MET A 271 24.31 19.12 16.84
C MET A 271 25.65 19.74 17.25
N ASP A 272 25.60 20.80 18.05
CA ASP A 272 26.68 21.76 18.34
C ASP A 272 27.97 21.17 18.96
N LYS A 273 28.18 19.85 18.95
CA LYS A 273 29.34 19.19 19.58
C LYS A 273 29.94 18.02 18.77
N PHE A 274 29.12 17.10 18.27
CA PHE A 274 29.57 15.99 17.41
C PHE A 274 28.40 15.46 16.58
N SER A 275 28.69 14.70 15.53
CA SER A 275 27.65 14.08 14.68
C SER A 275 27.52 12.61 15.04
N PRO A 276 26.41 12.18 15.70
CA PRO A 276 26.19 10.78 16.00
C PRO A 276 26.08 10.01 14.68
N ALA A 277 26.99 9.07 14.42
CA ALA A 277 26.93 8.21 13.24
C ALA A 277 26.96 6.74 13.63
N THR A 278 28.12 6.11 13.76
CA THR A 278 28.19 4.66 14.05
C THR A 278 29.14 4.40 15.20
N CYS A 279 30.40 4.82 15.09
CA CYS A 279 31.34 4.76 16.22
C CYS A 279 30.85 5.62 17.40
N GLU A 280 30.25 6.78 17.11
CA GLU A 280 29.71 7.70 18.12
C GLU A 280 28.49 7.11 18.83
N LEU A 281 27.69 6.28 18.14
CA LEU A 281 26.58 5.55 18.78
C LEU A 281 27.07 4.48 19.74
N PHE A 282 28.32 4.03 19.63
CA PHE A 282 29.03 3.22 20.63
C PHE A 282 29.84 4.03 21.64
N GLY A 283 29.70 5.36 21.66
CA GLY A 283 30.40 6.21 22.61
C GLY A 283 31.87 6.47 22.25
N HIS A 284 32.29 6.19 21.01
CA HIS A 284 33.56 6.64 20.46
C HIS A 284 33.36 7.99 19.76
N LEU A 285 33.61 9.07 20.48
CA LEU A 285 33.21 10.43 20.11
C LEU A 285 34.37 11.17 19.46
N VAL A 286 34.18 11.61 18.22
CA VAL A 286 35.17 12.40 17.48
C VAL A 286 34.74 13.87 17.42
N PHE A 287 35.47 14.75 18.11
CA PHE A 287 35.17 16.19 18.17
C PHE A 287 35.91 16.97 17.08
N LYS A 288 35.28 18.02 16.56
CA LYS A 288 35.87 18.90 15.53
C LYS A 288 36.59 20.11 16.14
N ASP A 289 36.12 20.59 17.28
CA ASP A 289 36.70 21.71 18.02
C ASP A 289 37.21 21.26 19.41
N LYS A 290 38.32 21.87 19.82
CA LYS A 290 38.91 21.71 21.15
C LYS A 290 38.06 22.37 22.24
N SER A 291 37.30 23.42 21.92
CA SER A 291 36.37 24.07 22.84
C SER A 291 35.27 23.08 23.26
N GLU A 292 34.59 22.47 22.28
CA GLU A 292 33.54 21.47 22.46
C GLU A 292 34.01 20.24 23.25
N PHE A 293 35.23 19.76 22.99
CA PHE A 293 35.82 18.65 23.74
C PHE A 293 36.11 18.98 25.20
N SER A 294 36.50 20.21 25.50
CA SER A 294 36.84 20.61 26.88
C SER A 294 35.59 20.77 27.75
N GLU A 295 34.44 21.00 27.12
CA GLU A 295 33.15 21.24 27.79
C GLU A 295 32.22 20.01 27.77
N VAL A 296 32.61 18.90 27.12
CA VAL A 296 31.75 17.73 26.99
C VAL A 296 31.72 16.91 28.28
N THR A 297 30.52 16.53 28.70
CA THR A 297 30.29 15.64 29.84
C THR A 297 29.55 14.38 29.38
N GLU A 298 29.71 13.27 30.09
CA GLU A 298 29.02 12.01 29.75
C GLU A 298 27.48 12.17 29.74
N TYR A 299 26.95 13.03 30.61
CA TYR A 299 25.52 13.38 30.62
C TYR A 299 25.07 14.05 29.32
N SER A 300 25.84 15.03 28.82
CA SER A 300 25.51 15.71 27.57
C SER A 300 25.52 14.77 26.35
N VAL A 301 26.44 13.80 26.33
CA VAL A 301 26.52 12.78 25.28
C VAL A 301 25.33 11.83 25.37
N THR A 302 25.03 11.34 26.57
CA THR A 302 23.90 10.43 26.83
C THR A 302 22.60 11.01 26.28
N LYS A 303 22.32 12.29 26.55
CA LYS A 303 21.12 12.96 26.05
C LYS A 303 21.06 12.98 24.52
N ILE A 304 22.16 13.32 23.86
CA ILE A 304 22.24 13.35 22.39
C ILE A 304 21.98 11.95 21.79
N LEU A 305 22.58 10.90 22.37
CA LEU A 305 22.40 9.54 21.88
C LEU A 305 20.96 9.02 22.05
N THR A 306 20.33 9.35 23.19
CA THR A 306 18.93 9.01 23.45
C THR A 306 18.00 9.75 22.49
N ASP A 307 18.11 11.08 22.39
CA ASP A 307 17.23 11.93 21.56
C ASP A 307 17.25 11.50 20.07
N VAL A 308 18.39 11.02 19.59
CA VAL A 308 18.56 10.58 18.20
C VAL A 308 17.89 9.24 17.91
N THR A 309 17.83 8.33 18.88
CA THR A 309 17.44 6.92 18.64
C THR A 309 16.10 6.52 19.26
N GLU A 310 15.70 7.11 20.39
CA GLU A 310 14.59 6.63 21.21
C GLU A 310 13.24 6.64 20.50
N SER A 311 12.87 7.79 19.90
CA SER A 311 11.57 7.93 19.22
C SER A 311 11.39 6.96 18.05
N SER A 312 12.44 6.79 17.25
CA SER A 312 12.44 5.87 16.11
C SER A 312 12.43 4.42 16.57
N PHE A 313 13.23 4.10 17.60
CA PHE A 313 13.28 2.77 18.19
C PHE A 313 11.93 2.33 18.74
N LEU A 314 11.24 3.16 19.53
CA LEU A 314 9.94 2.81 20.13
C LEU A 314 8.85 2.56 19.08
N LEU A 315 8.85 3.32 17.98
CA LEU A 315 7.92 3.12 16.88
C LEU A 315 8.10 1.73 16.24
N ILE A 316 9.35 1.36 15.94
CA ILE A 316 9.68 0.07 15.34
C ILE A 316 9.50 -1.08 16.34
N GLU A 317 9.80 -0.86 17.62
CA GLU A 317 9.63 -1.83 18.69
C GLU A 317 8.18 -2.32 18.77
N ASN A 318 7.22 -1.39 18.63
CA ASN A 318 5.81 -1.70 18.59
C ASN A 318 5.42 -2.45 17.30
N ASP A 319 5.93 -2.02 16.14
CA ASP A 319 5.66 -2.69 14.86
C ASP A 319 6.15 -4.15 14.85
N ILE A 320 7.34 -4.43 15.41
CA ILE A 320 7.92 -5.77 15.47
C ILE A 320 7.22 -6.66 16.52
N LYS A 321 6.79 -6.09 17.66
CA LYS A 321 6.04 -6.86 18.69
C LYS A 321 4.65 -7.26 18.24
N ASN A 322 4.01 -6.42 17.44
CA ASN A 322 2.60 -6.57 17.11
C ASN A 322 2.36 -7.45 15.86
N LEU A 323 3.41 -7.88 15.16
CA LEU A 323 3.30 -8.72 13.97
C LEU A 323 3.55 -10.19 14.30
N LEU A 324 2.48 -10.99 14.37
CA LEU A 324 2.56 -12.43 14.59
C LEU A 324 1.79 -13.18 13.52
N ASP A 325 2.51 -13.77 12.58
CA ASP A 325 1.95 -14.64 11.55
C ASP A 325 1.57 -15.99 12.17
N TYR A 326 0.32 -16.42 11.96
CA TYR A 326 -0.13 -17.74 12.40
C TYR A 326 0.18 -18.81 11.36
N THR A 327 -0.35 -18.66 10.16
CA THR A 327 -0.19 -19.64 9.08
C THR A 327 -0.55 -19.03 7.73
N LEU A 328 -0.05 -19.68 6.67
CA LEU A 328 -0.46 -19.42 5.30
C LEU A 328 -1.49 -20.48 4.89
N LEU A 329 -2.68 -20.00 4.54
CA LEU A 329 -3.78 -20.81 4.01
C LEU A 329 -3.79 -20.73 2.48
N GLY A 330 -4.69 -21.47 1.83
CA GLY A 330 -5.03 -21.19 0.44
C GLY A 330 -5.71 -19.82 0.30
N MET A 331 -5.89 -19.34 -0.92
CA MET A 331 -6.59 -18.08 -1.18
C MET A 331 -7.95 -18.03 -0.48
N VAL A 332 -8.28 -16.91 0.16
CA VAL A 332 -9.50 -16.77 0.95
C VAL A 332 -10.45 -15.78 0.28
N SER A 333 -11.73 -16.12 0.15
CA SER A 333 -12.77 -15.18 -0.31
C SER A 333 -13.13 -14.19 0.81
N SER A 334 -13.82 -13.09 0.48
CA SER A 334 -14.29 -12.14 1.50
C SER A 334 -15.17 -12.85 2.54
N ASN A 335 -15.06 -12.46 3.82
CA ASN A 335 -15.88 -12.97 4.93
C ASN A 335 -15.83 -14.51 5.12
N CYS A 336 -14.70 -15.15 4.78
CA CYS A 336 -14.52 -16.60 4.90
C CYS A 336 -13.73 -17.06 6.13
N MET A 337 -13.33 -16.14 7.01
CA MET A 337 -12.76 -16.46 8.33
C MET A 337 -13.74 -16.10 9.43
N LYS A 338 -13.91 -17.01 10.40
CA LYS A 338 -14.70 -16.80 11.61
C LYS A 338 -13.98 -17.29 12.86
N VAL A 339 -14.10 -16.53 13.93
CA VAL A 339 -13.68 -16.87 15.28
C VAL A 339 -14.89 -17.45 16.01
N LEU A 340 -14.78 -18.69 16.47
CA LEU A 340 -15.85 -19.32 17.22
C LEU A 340 -15.93 -18.71 18.63
N PRO A 341 -17.14 -18.44 19.14
CA PRO A 341 -17.34 -17.99 20.52
C PRO A 341 -16.84 -19.03 21.52
N ILE A 342 -16.37 -18.58 22.68
CA ILE A 342 -15.93 -19.47 23.76
C ILE A 342 -17.17 -20.16 24.35
N SER A 343 -17.12 -21.48 24.50
CA SER A 343 -18.18 -22.21 25.19
C SER A 343 -17.99 -22.13 26.70
N GLN A 344 -19.06 -22.23 27.51
CA GLN A 344 -18.99 -22.19 28.98
C GLN A 344 -17.97 -23.20 29.56
N ASN A 345 -17.85 -24.38 28.94
CA ASN A 345 -16.84 -25.38 29.32
C ASN A 345 -15.41 -24.95 28.94
N ASP A 346 -15.25 -24.28 27.81
CA ASP A 346 -13.94 -23.77 27.38
C ASP A 346 -13.50 -22.58 28.25
N GLU A 347 -14.43 -21.75 28.75
CA GLU A 347 -14.13 -20.69 29.74
C GLU A 347 -13.67 -21.27 31.08
N ALA A 348 -14.37 -22.30 31.59
CA ALA A 348 -14.00 -22.98 32.83
C ALA A 348 -12.60 -23.61 32.74
N GLU A 349 -12.20 -24.08 31.57
CA GLU A 349 -10.88 -24.67 31.30
C GLU A 349 -9.84 -23.67 30.80
N LYS A 350 -10.14 -22.36 30.76
CA LYS A 350 -9.26 -21.30 30.24
C LYS A 350 -8.69 -21.59 28.85
N LYS A 351 -9.52 -22.14 27.95
CA LYS A 351 -9.16 -22.46 26.58
C LYS A 351 -9.34 -21.25 25.66
N THR A 352 -8.39 -21.07 24.75
CA THR A 352 -8.44 -20.06 23.70
C THR A 352 -9.53 -20.34 22.67
N GLN A 353 -9.97 -19.30 21.96
CA GLN A 353 -10.93 -19.42 20.87
C GLN A 353 -10.38 -20.22 19.69
N LYS A 354 -11.30 -20.70 18.84
CA LYS A 354 -10.99 -21.52 17.66
C LYS A 354 -11.25 -20.69 16.41
N ILE A 355 -10.39 -20.82 15.42
CA ILE A 355 -10.55 -20.15 14.13
C ILE A 355 -11.00 -21.18 13.11
N ILE A 356 -11.96 -20.80 12.27
CA ILE A 356 -12.32 -21.55 11.07
C ILE A 356 -12.11 -20.68 9.83
N VAL A 357 -11.50 -21.26 8.80
CA VAL A 357 -11.31 -20.60 7.51
C VAL A 357 -11.69 -21.55 6.38
N GLY A 358 -12.39 -21.02 5.38
CA GLY A 358 -12.63 -21.68 4.11
C GLY A 358 -11.83 -21.03 2.98
N ASP A 359 -11.13 -21.81 2.18
CA ASP A 359 -10.37 -21.32 1.03
C ASP A 359 -11.10 -21.51 -0.31
N GLN A 360 -10.53 -20.94 -1.36
CA GLN A 360 -11.08 -20.98 -2.72
C GLN A 360 -10.89 -22.35 -3.41
N GLU A 361 -10.12 -23.27 -2.82
CA GLU A 361 -10.00 -24.66 -3.28
C GLU A 361 -11.08 -25.56 -2.66
N GLY A 362 -11.92 -25.01 -1.77
CA GLY A 362 -13.00 -25.74 -1.10
C GLY A 362 -12.55 -26.49 0.15
N ILE A 363 -11.36 -26.19 0.66
CA ILE A 363 -10.84 -26.77 1.89
C ILE A 363 -11.28 -25.90 3.07
N VAL A 364 -11.84 -26.55 4.07
CA VAL A 364 -12.24 -25.94 5.34
C VAL A 364 -11.28 -26.41 6.41
N GLN A 365 -10.69 -25.47 7.12
CA GLN A 365 -9.70 -25.72 8.15
C GLN A 365 -10.16 -25.08 9.45
N MET A 366 -10.20 -25.87 10.53
CA MET A 366 -10.44 -25.35 11.86
C MET A 366 -9.30 -25.73 12.78
N PHE A 367 -8.79 -24.76 13.52
CA PHE A 367 -7.67 -24.96 14.42
C PHE A 367 -7.76 -24.08 15.66
N GLN A 368 -6.94 -24.44 16.64
CA GLN A 368 -6.79 -23.73 17.90
C GLN A 368 -5.29 -23.50 18.14
N ILE A 369 -4.91 -22.31 18.61
CA ILE A 369 -3.53 -22.06 19.02
C ILE A 369 -3.35 -22.52 20.46
N ARG A 370 -2.42 -23.43 20.69
CA ARG A 370 -2.03 -23.91 22.04
C ARG A 370 -0.53 -23.79 22.20
N LYS A 371 -0.08 -23.05 23.22
CA LYS A 371 1.35 -22.83 23.51
C LYS A 371 2.15 -22.33 22.29
N GLY A 372 1.56 -21.45 21.48
CA GLY A 372 2.21 -20.89 20.28
C GLY A 372 2.28 -21.84 19.07
N LYS A 373 1.71 -23.04 19.15
CA LYS A 373 1.58 -23.98 18.01
C LYS A 373 0.14 -24.10 17.55
N ILE A 374 -0.03 -24.24 16.24
CA ILE A 374 -1.34 -24.52 15.64
C ILE A 374 -1.68 -25.98 15.88
N ASN A 375 -2.79 -26.20 16.58
CA ASN A 375 -3.40 -27.50 16.74
C ASN A 375 -4.59 -27.62 15.77
N MET A 376 -4.38 -28.33 14.67
CA MET A 376 -5.42 -28.60 13.67
C MET A 376 -6.50 -29.51 14.25
N LEU A 377 -7.74 -29.02 14.32
CA LEU A 377 -8.88 -29.77 14.84
C LEU A 377 -9.53 -30.63 13.75
N PHE A 378 -9.77 -30.05 12.57
CA PHE A 378 -10.13 -30.79 11.37
C PHE A 378 -9.77 -30.02 10.09
N LYS A 379 -9.62 -30.76 8.99
CA LYS A 379 -9.41 -30.25 7.64
C LYS A 379 -10.24 -31.11 6.67
N THR A 380 -11.04 -30.48 5.81
CA THR A 380 -11.83 -31.19 4.80
C THR A 380 -11.01 -31.45 3.54
N LEU A 381 -11.54 -32.31 2.65
CA LEU A 381 -10.99 -32.48 1.31
C LEU A 381 -11.36 -31.27 0.42
N PRO A 382 -10.54 -30.97 -0.61
CA PRO A 382 -10.86 -29.95 -1.61
C PRO A 382 -12.17 -30.27 -2.33
N LEU A 383 -12.97 -29.26 -2.60
CA LEU A 383 -14.29 -29.36 -3.23
C LEU A 383 -14.48 -28.22 -4.23
N GLU A 384 -15.53 -27.43 -4.07
CA GLU A 384 -15.78 -26.21 -4.84
C GLU A 384 -15.39 -25.00 -4.01
N LYS A 385 -15.11 -23.88 -4.70
CA LYS A 385 -14.75 -22.60 -4.09
C LYS A 385 -15.74 -22.21 -2.98
N ILE A 386 -15.22 -21.95 -1.79
CA ILE A 386 -16.00 -21.39 -0.68
C ILE A 386 -16.15 -19.90 -0.91
N THR A 387 -17.39 -19.44 -0.90
CA THR A 387 -17.76 -18.05 -1.16
C THR A 387 -18.00 -17.26 0.12
N GLU A 388 -18.57 -17.89 1.15
CA GLU A 388 -18.81 -17.25 2.45
C GLU A 388 -18.92 -18.28 3.59
N VAL A 389 -18.46 -17.90 4.78
CA VAL A 389 -18.55 -18.68 6.02
C VAL A 389 -19.37 -17.91 7.06
N CYS A 390 -20.46 -18.51 7.52
CA CYS A 390 -21.35 -17.92 8.52
C CYS A 390 -21.45 -18.82 9.75
N LEU A 391 -21.49 -18.20 10.94
CA LEU A 391 -21.81 -18.91 12.17
C LEU A 391 -23.31 -18.79 12.43
N GLY A 392 -23.94 -19.88 12.82
CA GLY A 392 -25.35 -19.94 13.13
C GLY A 392 -25.63 -20.80 14.36
N GLY A 393 -26.88 -20.81 14.78
CA GLY A 393 -27.36 -21.53 15.96
C GLY A 393 -28.80 -21.16 16.26
N THR A 394 -29.41 -21.87 17.21
CA THR A 394 -30.77 -21.57 17.67
C THR A 394 -30.82 -20.14 18.22
N LEU A 395 -31.91 -19.42 17.96
CA LEU A 395 -32.08 -18.04 18.43
C LEU A 395 -31.83 -17.93 19.95
N GLY A 396 -31.01 -16.94 20.35
CA GLY A 396 -30.64 -16.70 21.74
C GLY A 396 -29.60 -17.68 22.32
N THR A 397 -29.12 -18.65 21.55
CA THR A 397 -28.01 -19.55 21.95
C THR A 397 -26.70 -19.15 21.29
N VAL A 398 -25.58 -19.64 21.83
CA VAL A 398 -24.25 -19.43 21.26
C VAL A 398 -24.21 -20.02 19.84
N GLN A 399 -23.83 -19.20 18.87
CA GLN A 399 -23.71 -19.59 17.47
C GLN A 399 -22.45 -20.45 17.24
N ASP A 400 -22.57 -21.77 17.38
CA ASP A 400 -21.47 -22.72 17.26
C ASP A 400 -21.56 -23.67 16.05
N LYS A 401 -22.59 -23.49 15.20
CA LYS A 401 -22.76 -24.21 13.94
C LYS A 401 -22.13 -23.40 12.81
N ILE A 402 -21.37 -24.09 11.97
CA ILE A 402 -20.67 -23.48 10.84
C ILE A 402 -21.48 -23.76 9.58
N PHE A 403 -21.83 -22.73 8.83
CA PHE A 403 -22.46 -22.84 7.53
C PHE A 403 -21.51 -22.31 6.46
N LEU A 404 -21.41 -23.02 5.34
CA LEU A 404 -20.52 -22.71 4.23
C LEU A 404 -21.33 -22.66 2.95
N SER A 405 -21.14 -21.62 2.15
CA SER A 405 -21.66 -21.55 0.79
C SER A 405 -20.58 -21.99 -0.20
N MET A 406 -20.95 -22.91 -1.10
CA MET A 406 -20.06 -23.45 -2.13
C MET A 406 -20.89 -23.78 -3.37
N GLY A 407 -20.53 -23.19 -4.52
CA GLY A 407 -21.32 -23.34 -5.75
C GLY A 407 -22.77 -22.93 -5.51
N THR A 408 -23.72 -23.82 -5.78
CA THR A 408 -25.17 -23.61 -5.54
C THR A 408 -25.66 -24.18 -4.21
N SER A 409 -24.75 -24.69 -3.37
CA SER A 409 -25.11 -25.46 -2.17
C SER A 409 -24.63 -24.80 -0.87
N VAL A 410 -25.36 -25.06 0.21
CA VAL A 410 -25.01 -24.68 1.57
C VAL A 410 -24.73 -25.95 2.38
N ARG A 411 -23.56 -26.01 3.02
CA ARG A 411 -23.15 -27.13 3.88
C ARG A 411 -22.99 -26.68 5.32
N GLY A 412 -23.52 -27.47 6.25
CA GLY A 412 -23.44 -27.22 7.68
C GLY A 412 -22.49 -28.20 8.38
N TYR A 413 -21.55 -27.68 9.16
CA TYR A 413 -20.59 -28.43 9.94
C TYR A 413 -20.71 -28.13 11.44
N THR A 414 -20.52 -29.15 12.25
CA THR A 414 -20.35 -29.00 13.70
C THR A 414 -18.93 -28.56 14.01
N LYS A 415 -18.71 -27.99 15.20
CA LYS A 415 -17.36 -27.72 15.77
C LYS A 415 -16.43 -28.94 15.91
N LYS A 416 -16.89 -30.14 15.55
CA LYS A 416 -16.07 -31.37 15.51
C LYS A 416 -15.76 -31.80 14.07
N GLY A 417 -16.12 -31.01 13.07
CA GLY A 417 -15.93 -31.32 11.65
C GLY A 417 -16.93 -32.31 11.06
N ARG A 418 -17.97 -32.71 11.82
CA ARG A 418 -19.05 -33.56 11.27
C ARG A 418 -20.04 -32.70 10.49
N MET A 419 -20.26 -33.03 9.23
CA MET A 419 -21.31 -32.44 8.40
C MET A 419 -22.69 -32.89 8.91
N PHE A 420 -23.62 -31.96 9.07
CA PHE A 420 -25.00 -32.22 9.50
C PHE A 420 -26.05 -31.69 8.53
N LEU A 421 -25.67 -30.81 7.61
CA LEU A 421 -26.53 -30.24 6.58
C LEU A 421 -25.80 -30.22 5.24
N SER A 422 -26.51 -30.59 4.18
CA SER A 422 -26.11 -30.36 2.79
C SER A 422 -27.39 -30.01 2.04
N PHE A 423 -27.53 -28.74 1.68
CA PHE A 423 -28.73 -28.19 1.06
C PHE A 423 -28.37 -27.61 -0.30
N ASP A 424 -29.04 -28.06 -1.35
CA ASP A 424 -28.93 -27.44 -2.67
C ASP A 424 -30.02 -26.38 -2.80
N THR A 425 -29.62 -25.13 -3.06
CA THR A 425 -30.54 -23.99 -3.09
C THR A 425 -31.35 -23.93 -4.39
N GLY A 426 -30.96 -24.69 -5.42
CA GLY A 426 -31.61 -24.65 -6.73
C GLY A 426 -31.32 -23.38 -7.54
N LEU A 427 -30.38 -22.54 -7.09
CA LEU A 427 -29.91 -21.38 -7.83
C LEU A 427 -29.20 -21.82 -9.12
N LEU A 428 -29.41 -21.08 -10.21
CA LEU A 428 -28.71 -21.31 -11.49
C LEU A 428 -27.26 -20.83 -11.47
N GLU A 429 -26.94 -19.91 -10.57
CA GLU A 429 -25.64 -19.28 -10.41
C GLU A 429 -25.05 -19.61 -9.03
N SER A 430 -23.73 -19.51 -8.90
CA SER A 430 -23.07 -19.73 -7.60
C SER A 430 -23.52 -18.69 -6.59
N ILE A 431 -23.72 -19.13 -5.34
CA ILE A 431 -24.01 -18.26 -4.20
C ILE A 431 -22.86 -17.28 -4.03
N LYS A 432 -23.16 -15.98 -4.05
CA LYS A 432 -22.20 -14.90 -3.79
C LYS A 432 -22.21 -14.49 -2.33
N CYS A 433 -23.40 -14.43 -1.72
CA CYS A 433 -23.59 -14.01 -0.33
C CYS A 433 -24.56 -14.93 0.41
N MET A 434 -24.35 -15.13 1.70
CA MET A 434 -25.14 -15.97 2.59
C MET A 434 -25.18 -15.37 4.00
N TYR A 435 -26.37 -15.35 4.61
CA TYR A 435 -26.55 -14.97 6.00
C TYR A 435 -27.48 -15.96 6.71
N VAL A 436 -27.11 -16.38 7.93
CA VAL A 436 -27.85 -17.39 8.71
C VAL A 436 -28.23 -16.81 10.06
N THR A 437 -29.51 -16.90 10.43
CA THR A 437 -29.98 -16.53 11.77
C THR A 437 -31.11 -17.45 12.23
N GLY A 438 -30.90 -18.19 13.33
CA GLY A 438 -31.86 -19.20 13.76
C GLY A 438 -32.08 -20.27 12.69
N ASN A 439 -33.32 -20.41 12.23
CA ASN A 439 -33.72 -21.32 11.15
C ASN A 439 -33.79 -20.62 9.79
N GLU A 440 -33.58 -19.30 9.76
CA GLU A 440 -33.66 -18.47 8.56
C GLU A 440 -32.32 -18.51 7.83
N LEU A 441 -32.36 -18.86 6.55
CA LEU A 441 -31.23 -18.90 5.64
C LEU A 441 -31.50 -17.93 4.49
N LEU A 442 -30.70 -16.89 4.41
CA LEU A 442 -30.71 -15.92 3.31
C LEU A 442 -29.55 -16.24 2.38
N VAL A 443 -29.81 -16.36 1.08
CA VAL A 443 -28.78 -16.58 0.06
C VAL A 443 -29.00 -15.65 -1.13
N SER A 444 -27.92 -15.23 -1.76
CA SER A 444 -27.95 -14.43 -2.97
C SER A 444 -26.94 -14.93 -3.98
N GLY A 445 -27.35 -15.01 -5.23
CA GLY A 445 -26.45 -15.04 -6.39
C GLY A 445 -25.98 -13.63 -6.77
N LYS A 446 -25.75 -13.39 -8.07
CA LYS A 446 -25.46 -12.07 -8.63
C LYS A 446 -26.69 -11.16 -8.59
N HIS A 447 -27.87 -11.69 -8.94
CA HIS A 447 -29.11 -10.90 -9.03
C HIS A 447 -30.29 -11.53 -8.29
N LEU A 448 -30.29 -12.84 -8.10
CA LEU A 448 -31.37 -13.54 -7.44
C LEU A 448 -31.12 -13.62 -5.93
N PHE A 449 -32.04 -13.09 -5.14
CA PHE A 449 -32.12 -13.30 -3.69
C PHE A 449 -33.15 -14.37 -3.39
N SER A 450 -32.84 -15.28 -2.46
CA SER A 450 -33.74 -16.32 -1.98
C SER A 450 -33.67 -16.44 -0.46
N HIS A 451 -34.85 -16.56 0.15
CA HIS A 451 -35.03 -16.69 1.59
C HIS A 451 -35.66 -18.04 1.88
N PHE A 452 -34.95 -18.85 2.68
CA PHE A 452 -35.38 -20.15 3.14
C PHE A 452 -35.59 -20.16 4.65
N ASN A 453 -36.57 -20.92 5.13
CA ASN A 453 -36.70 -21.30 6.54
C ASN A 453 -36.71 -22.80 6.65
N ASP A 454 -35.75 -23.35 7.40
CA ASP A 454 -35.57 -24.80 7.55
C ASP A 454 -35.53 -25.52 6.18
N CYS A 455 -34.73 -24.96 5.26
CA CYS A 455 -34.56 -25.44 3.89
C CYS A 455 -35.83 -25.40 3.00
N LYS A 456 -36.90 -24.73 3.44
CA LYS A 456 -38.10 -24.48 2.62
C LYS A 456 -38.09 -23.07 2.08
N ASP A 457 -38.30 -22.93 0.77
CA ASP A 457 -38.37 -21.63 0.11
C ASP A 457 -39.58 -20.83 0.61
N ILE A 458 -39.33 -19.60 1.06
CA ILE A 458 -40.35 -18.64 1.50
C ILE A 458 -40.57 -17.59 0.44
N SER A 459 -39.48 -16.95 0.00
CA SER A 459 -39.57 -15.81 -0.89
C SER A 459 -38.32 -15.65 -1.73
N THR A 460 -38.54 -15.29 -2.99
CA THR A 460 -37.48 -14.97 -3.93
C THR A 460 -37.68 -13.56 -4.47
N TYR A 461 -36.59 -12.84 -4.69
CA TYR A 461 -36.60 -11.51 -5.29
C TYR A 461 -35.51 -11.40 -6.37
N LEU A 462 -35.90 -10.97 -7.56
CA LEU A 462 -34.97 -10.71 -8.66
C LEU A 462 -34.56 -9.23 -8.61
N CYS A 463 -33.35 -8.98 -8.13
CA CYS A 463 -32.78 -7.65 -8.09
C CYS A 463 -32.38 -7.20 -9.50
N PRO A 464 -32.71 -5.96 -9.92
CA PRO A 464 -32.30 -5.45 -11.23
C PRO A 464 -30.79 -5.25 -11.36
N GLU A 465 -30.07 -5.22 -10.23
CA GLU A 465 -28.66 -4.88 -10.13
C GLU A 465 -27.90 -5.93 -9.33
N VAL A 466 -26.57 -5.86 -9.37
CA VAL A 466 -25.72 -6.82 -8.66
C VAL A 466 -25.89 -6.66 -7.15
N ILE A 467 -26.11 -7.77 -6.45
CA ILE A 467 -26.17 -7.81 -4.98
C ILE A 467 -24.75 -8.04 -4.46
N ASN A 468 -24.28 -7.19 -3.54
CA ASN A 468 -22.92 -7.24 -2.98
C ASN A 468 -22.86 -7.88 -1.61
N SER A 469 -23.87 -7.64 -0.78
CA SER A 469 -23.96 -8.17 0.58
C SER A 469 -25.43 -8.27 0.99
N ILE A 470 -25.74 -9.25 1.81
CA ILE A 470 -27.07 -9.46 2.38
C ILE A 470 -26.98 -9.57 3.90
N ILE A 471 -27.99 -9.08 4.61
CA ILE A 471 -28.11 -9.24 6.06
C ILE A 471 -29.58 -9.12 6.46
N THR A 472 -29.94 -9.53 7.66
CA THR A 472 -31.21 -9.14 8.28
C THR A 472 -30.93 -8.44 9.60
N LEU A 473 -31.83 -7.53 9.99
CA LEU A 473 -31.84 -6.99 11.34
C LEU A 473 -32.10 -8.10 12.37
N ASP A 474 -31.85 -7.79 13.64
CA ASP A 474 -32.01 -8.74 14.74
C ASP A 474 -33.46 -9.23 14.84
N VAL A 475 -33.67 -10.51 14.54
CA VAL A 475 -35.00 -11.12 14.43
C VAL A 475 -35.75 -11.09 15.77
N ILE A 476 -35.02 -11.15 16.89
CA ILE A 476 -35.61 -11.21 18.24
C ILE A 476 -36.08 -9.81 18.66
N LYS A 477 -35.21 -8.80 18.55
CA LYS A 477 -35.49 -7.42 18.94
C LYS A 477 -36.49 -6.75 17.98
N MET A 478 -36.37 -7.02 16.67
CA MET A 478 -37.29 -6.48 15.67
C MET A 478 -38.61 -7.24 15.57
N GLN A 479 -38.69 -8.47 16.12
CA GLN A 479 -39.85 -9.36 16.06
C GLN A 479 -40.27 -9.70 14.62
N GLY A 480 -39.29 -9.98 13.76
CA GLY A 480 -39.53 -10.31 12.36
C GLY A 480 -38.24 -10.35 11.55
N VAL A 481 -38.28 -11.04 10.42
CA VAL A 481 -37.19 -11.07 9.45
C VAL A 481 -37.34 -9.86 8.53
N MET A 482 -36.28 -9.06 8.43
CA MET A 482 -36.24 -7.90 7.54
C MET A 482 -34.96 -7.98 6.71
N PRO A 483 -35.00 -8.66 5.56
CA PRO A 483 -33.83 -8.80 4.70
C PRO A 483 -33.44 -7.46 4.09
N ILE A 484 -32.15 -7.20 4.06
CA ILE A 484 -31.53 -5.98 3.56
C ILE A 484 -30.49 -6.38 2.51
N LEU A 485 -30.62 -5.80 1.32
CA LEU A 485 -29.72 -6.04 0.19
C LEU A 485 -28.89 -4.80 -0.12
N ALA A 486 -27.57 -4.92 -0.04
CA ALA A 486 -26.63 -3.94 -0.60
C ALA A 486 -26.49 -4.17 -2.10
N CYS A 487 -26.82 -3.16 -2.91
CA CYS A 487 -26.88 -3.28 -4.37
C CYS A 487 -25.88 -2.33 -5.04
N ALA A 488 -25.35 -2.75 -6.20
CA ALA A 488 -24.36 -2.00 -6.97
C ALA A 488 -24.84 -0.63 -7.47
N ASP A 489 -26.16 -0.39 -7.53
CA ASP A 489 -26.76 0.89 -7.92
C ASP A 489 -26.85 1.92 -6.78
N LEU A 490 -25.80 1.96 -5.95
CA LEU A 490 -25.63 2.93 -4.86
C LEU A 490 -26.76 2.91 -3.82
N CYS A 491 -27.42 1.76 -3.63
CA CYS A 491 -28.59 1.69 -2.78
C CYS A 491 -28.65 0.44 -1.90
N ILE A 492 -29.41 0.58 -0.82
CA ILE A 492 -29.83 -0.52 0.03
C ILE A 492 -31.34 -0.71 -0.15
N ARG A 493 -31.75 -1.95 -0.40
CA ARG A 493 -33.16 -2.34 -0.54
C ARG A 493 -33.60 -3.14 0.68
N ILE A 494 -34.64 -2.68 1.36
CA ILE A 494 -35.30 -3.42 2.45
C ILE A 494 -36.44 -4.22 1.84
N LEU A 495 -36.45 -5.53 2.07
CA LEU A 495 -37.47 -6.43 1.57
C LEU A 495 -38.52 -6.76 2.64
N GLU A 496 -39.76 -6.94 2.19
CA GLU A 496 -40.84 -7.58 2.93
C GLU A 496 -41.40 -8.71 2.04
N GLY A 497 -41.00 -9.95 2.35
CA GLY A 497 -41.19 -11.10 1.46
C GLY A 497 -40.48 -10.91 0.11
N SER A 498 -41.22 -11.07 -0.99
CA SER A 498 -40.70 -10.90 -2.36
C SER A 498 -40.77 -9.45 -2.88
N THR A 499 -41.16 -8.48 -2.06
CA THR A 499 -41.36 -7.09 -2.48
C THR A 499 -40.41 -6.12 -1.78
N VAL A 500 -40.01 -5.06 -2.48
CA VAL A 500 -39.19 -3.99 -1.91
C VAL A 500 -40.09 -3.04 -1.14
N LYS A 501 -39.84 -2.91 0.17
CA LYS A 501 -40.56 -2.00 1.06
C LYS A 501 -40.01 -0.59 0.99
N GLU A 502 -38.69 -0.46 1.07
CA GLU A 502 -37.99 0.82 1.00
C GLU A 502 -36.67 0.67 0.23
N THR A 503 -36.26 1.73 -0.46
CA THR A 503 -34.96 1.83 -1.12
C THR A 503 -34.28 3.11 -0.67
N PHE A 504 -33.08 2.97 -0.13
CA PHE A 504 -32.29 4.08 0.39
C PHE A 504 -31.00 4.24 -0.40
N TYR A 505 -30.68 5.47 -0.77
CA TYR A 505 -29.54 5.80 -1.63
C TYR A 505 -28.37 6.30 -0.79
N LEU A 506 -27.18 5.86 -1.16
CA LEU A 506 -25.91 6.16 -0.51
C LEU A 506 -25.02 7.01 -1.42
N SER A 507 -23.96 7.57 -0.85
CA SER A 507 -22.95 8.37 -1.57
C SER A 507 -22.08 7.53 -2.51
N SER A 508 -21.95 6.23 -2.24
CA SER A 508 -21.15 5.27 -3.02
C SER A 508 -21.73 3.87 -2.93
N GLU A 509 -21.21 2.94 -3.73
CA GLU A 509 -21.67 1.55 -3.80
C GLU A 509 -21.43 0.83 -2.45
N PRO A 510 -22.47 0.24 -1.82
CA PRO A 510 -22.30 -0.53 -0.60
C PRO A 510 -21.63 -1.89 -0.91
N THR A 511 -20.50 -2.14 -0.25
CA THR A 511 -19.69 -3.35 -0.45
C THR A 511 -19.96 -4.41 0.61
N THR A 512 -20.12 -4.02 1.87
CA THR A 512 -20.32 -4.93 3.01
C THR A 512 -21.34 -4.36 4.01
N LEU A 513 -22.11 -5.25 4.62
CA LEU A 513 -23.10 -4.91 5.66
C LEU A 513 -22.73 -5.61 6.97
N HIS A 514 -22.92 -4.93 8.10
CA HIS A 514 -22.63 -5.51 9.41
C HIS A 514 -23.56 -4.93 10.49
N LEU A 515 -24.00 -5.75 11.45
CA LEU A 515 -24.85 -5.28 12.54
C LEU A 515 -24.01 -4.56 13.60
N MET A 516 -24.49 -3.42 14.09
CA MET A 516 -23.82 -2.70 15.17
C MET A 516 -23.75 -3.59 16.43
N LYS A 517 -22.58 -3.66 17.09
CA LYS A 517 -22.32 -4.55 18.25
C LYS A 517 -22.68 -6.04 18.01
N ASN A 518 -22.61 -6.51 16.77
CA ASN A 518 -23.00 -7.87 16.34
C ASN A 518 -24.47 -8.26 16.59
N ASN A 519 -25.31 -7.33 17.07
CA ASN A 519 -26.68 -7.60 17.48
C ASN A 519 -27.68 -6.47 17.13
N GLY A 520 -27.25 -5.53 16.28
CA GLY A 520 -28.01 -4.38 15.82
C GLY A 520 -28.17 -3.28 16.87
N GLY A 521 -27.26 -3.19 17.84
CA GLY A 521 -27.32 -2.22 18.93
C GLY A 521 -28.40 -2.52 19.97
N SER A 522 -28.78 -1.53 20.78
CA SER A 522 -29.72 -1.72 21.90
C SER A 522 -31.11 -2.19 21.45
N TYR A 523 -31.57 -1.71 20.29
CA TYR A 523 -32.91 -1.99 19.77
C TYR A 523 -32.92 -2.97 18.57
N GLY A 524 -31.76 -3.40 18.08
CA GLY A 524 -31.66 -4.34 16.96
C GLY A 524 -31.84 -3.71 15.57
N ASN A 525 -31.90 -2.38 15.49
CA ASN A 525 -32.19 -1.62 14.28
C ASN A 525 -30.99 -0.83 13.71
N GLU A 526 -29.79 -1.05 14.21
CA GLU A 526 -28.58 -0.32 13.79
C GLU A 526 -27.71 -1.17 12.83
N LEU A 527 -27.43 -0.62 11.66
CA LEU A 527 -26.71 -1.26 10.56
C LEU A 527 -25.51 -0.43 10.11
N LEU A 528 -24.32 -1.02 10.14
CA LEU A 528 -23.11 -0.47 9.56
C LEU A 528 -23.01 -0.86 8.08
N VAL A 529 -22.70 0.13 7.25
CA VAL A 529 -22.55 -0.02 5.80
C VAL A 529 -21.16 0.43 5.40
N GLY A 530 -20.36 -0.48 4.84
CA GLY A 530 -19.09 -0.14 4.22
C GLY A 530 -19.28 0.21 2.74
N LEU A 531 -18.65 1.30 2.29
CA LEU A 531 -18.76 1.78 0.91
C LEU A 531 -17.48 1.54 0.09
N GLN A 532 -17.65 1.50 -1.23
CA GLN A 532 -16.56 1.40 -2.21
C GLN A 532 -15.63 2.63 -2.16
N SER A 533 -16.15 3.81 -1.83
CA SER A 533 -15.35 5.03 -1.61
C SER A 533 -14.45 4.97 -0.38
N GLY A 534 -14.66 3.99 0.51
CA GLY A 534 -13.93 3.88 1.77
C GLY A 534 -14.66 4.47 2.98
N HIS A 535 -15.83 5.10 2.81
CA HIS A 535 -16.61 5.63 3.92
C HIS A 535 -17.42 4.54 4.63
N ILE A 536 -17.78 4.80 5.89
CA ILE A 536 -18.71 3.97 6.67
C ILE A 536 -19.91 4.81 7.05
N VAL A 537 -21.10 4.25 6.87
CA VAL A 537 -22.35 4.88 7.28
C VAL A 537 -23.02 4.01 8.33
N LEU A 538 -23.39 4.60 9.47
CA LEU A 538 -24.28 3.95 10.44
C LEU A 538 -25.72 4.37 10.17
N LEU A 539 -26.54 3.41 9.80
CA LEU A 539 -27.96 3.57 9.55
C LEU A 539 -28.79 3.03 10.70
N LYS A 540 -29.87 3.73 11.04
CA LYS A 540 -30.93 3.24 11.93
C LYS A 540 -32.19 2.97 11.10
N ILE A 541 -32.71 1.76 11.20
CA ILE A 541 -33.79 1.22 10.36
C ILE A 541 -34.98 0.81 11.23
N GLU A 542 -36.02 1.63 11.26
CA GLU A 542 -37.19 1.37 12.09
C GLU A 542 -38.08 0.25 11.53
N LYS A 543 -39.03 -0.28 12.33
CA LYS A 543 -39.91 -1.40 11.93
C LYS A 543 -40.79 -1.08 10.71
N ASN A 544 -41.11 0.19 10.49
CA ASN A 544 -41.80 0.69 9.30
C ASN A 544 -40.87 0.78 8.06
N ALA A 545 -39.63 0.32 8.17
CA ALA A 545 -38.54 0.44 7.22
C ALA A 545 -37.96 1.85 7.02
N SER A 546 -38.40 2.87 7.77
CA SER A 546 -37.85 4.21 7.64
C SER A 546 -36.39 4.26 8.09
N ILE A 547 -35.54 4.85 7.25
CA ILE A 547 -34.09 4.90 7.47
C ILE A 547 -33.65 6.30 7.89
N SER A 548 -32.76 6.36 8.89
CA SER A 548 -32.05 7.59 9.29
C SER A 548 -30.56 7.35 9.41
N ILE A 549 -29.74 8.31 8.98
CA ILE A 549 -28.27 8.28 9.15
C ILE A 549 -27.95 8.80 10.55
N LEU A 550 -27.24 8.00 11.35
CA LEU A 550 -26.76 8.43 12.67
C LEU A 550 -25.43 9.18 12.55
N TRP A 551 -24.50 8.63 11.80
CA TRP A 551 -23.23 9.28 11.45
C TRP A 551 -22.62 8.67 10.18
N GLU A 552 -21.72 9.41 9.56
CA GLU A 552 -20.89 8.99 8.42
C GLU A 552 -19.42 9.23 8.76
N LEU A 553 -18.60 8.18 8.68
CA LEU A 553 -17.16 8.25 8.84
C LEU A 553 -16.53 8.48 7.46
N VAL A 554 -16.26 9.75 7.15
CA VAL A 554 -15.63 10.17 5.90
C VAL A 554 -14.12 10.02 6.01
N THR A 555 -13.58 8.96 5.43
CA THR A 555 -12.13 8.77 5.31
C THR A 555 -11.60 9.52 4.09
N GLN A 556 -10.47 10.23 4.26
CA GLN A 556 -9.76 10.85 3.13
C GLN A 556 -9.43 9.76 2.09
N SER A 557 -9.80 9.97 0.83
CA SER A 557 -9.85 9.08 -0.35
C SER A 557 -8.64 8.18 -0.69
N LYS A 558 -7.65 8.04 0.19
CA LYS A 558 -6.40 7.29 -0.03
C LYS A 558 -6.43 5.83 0.47
N GLN A 559 -7.54 5.36 1.02
CA GLN A 559 -7.53 4.14 1.84
C GLN A 559 -8.18 2.91 1.19
N GLY A 560 -8.79 3.05 0.01
CA GLY A 560 -9.42 1.95 -0.73
C GLY A 560 -10.75 1.48 -0.14
N ALA A 561 -11.47 0.66 -0.93
CA ALA A 561 -12.80 0.14 -0.60
C ALA A 561 -12.80 -0.68 0.70
N ILE A 562 -13.90 -0.62 1.43
CA ILE A 562 -14.09 -1.42 2.64
C ILE A 562 -14.46 -2.84 2.24
N THR A 563 -13.70 -3.83 2.73
CA THR A 563 -13.91 -5.23 2.39
C THR A 563 -14.58 -6.01 3.51
N CYS A 564 -14.33 -5.65 4.77
CA CYS A 564 -14.91 -6.31 5.93
C CYS A 564 -14.97 -5.37 7.14
N ILE A 565 -15.97 -5.61 7.99
CA ILE A 565 -16.25 -4.84 9.21
C ILE A 565 -16.54 -5.85 10.32
N ASP A 566 -16.05 -5.59 11.52
CA ASP A 566 -16.42 -6.31 12.74
C ASP A 566 -16.55 -5.36 13.93
N CYS A 567 -17.34 -5.75 14.92
CA CYS A 567 -17.42 -5.03 16.19
C CYS A 567 -16.92 -5.95 17.32
N TYR A 568 -15.97 -5.46 18.11
CA TYR A 568 -15.40 -6.24 19.20
C TYR A 568 -15.32 -5.41 20.47
N GLU A 569 -15.87 -5.96 21.55
CA GLU A 569 -15.82 -5.35 22.88
C GLU A 569 -14.59 -5.87 23.63
N PHE A 570 -13.76 -4.96 24.13
CA PHE A 570 -12.67 -5.30 25.04
C PHE A 570 -12.47 -4.21 26.09
N ASN A 571 -12.16 -4.61 27.33
CA ASN A 571 -12.02 -3.70 28.48
C ASN A 571 -13.26 -2.81 28.74
N GLY A 572 -14.45 -3.24 28.31
CA GLY A 572 -15.69 -2.47 28.45
C GLY A 572 -15.82 -1.31 27.45
N GLU A 573 -14.93 -1.21 26.47
CA GLU A 573 -15.05 -0.31 25.32
C GLU A 573 -15.42 -1.12 24.06
N ASP A 574 -16.34 -0.60 23.26
CA ASP A 574 -16.66 -1.14 21.96
C ASP A 574 -15.66 -0.62 20.91
N HIS A 575 -15.10 -1.52 20.12
CA HIS A 575 -14.20 -1.17 19.02
C HIS A 575 -14.78 -1.59 17.67
N LEU A 576 -14.65 -0.69 16.69
CA LEU A 576 -14.99 -0.93 15.29
C LEU A 576 -13.71 -1.33 14.56
N LEU A 577 -13.70 -2.53 13.99
CA LEU A 577 -12.60 -3.10 13.25
C LEU A 577 -12.91 -3.04 11.76
N ILE A 578 -12.01 -2.47 10.96
CA ILE A 578 -12.21 -2.26 9.53
C ILE A 578 -11.04 -2.84 8.76
N GLY A 579 -11.34 -3.70 7.79
CA GLY A 579 -10.40 -4.17 6.79
C GLY A 579 -10.67 -3.51 5.44
N ARG A 580 -9.60 -3.07 4.76
CA ARG A 580 -9.69 -2.41 3.45
C ARG A 580 -9.04 -3.21 2.34
N GLN A 581 -9.48 -2.95 1.12
CA GLN A 581 -8.86 -3.48 -0.10
C GLN A 581 -7.41 -3.01 -0.26
N SER A 582 -7.03 -1.86 0.31
CA SER A 582 -5.63 -1.39 0.30
C SER A 582 -4.66 -2.32 1.03
N GLY A 583 -5.15 -3.16 1.95
CA GLY A 583 -4.35 -3.88 2.94
C GLY A 583 -4.28 -3.18 4.29
N LEU A 584 -5.08 -2.14 4.47
CA LEU A 584 -5.15 -1.42 5.71
C LEU A 584 -6.13 -2.05 6.69
N VAL A 585 -5.69 -2.17 7.94
CA VAL A 585 -6.47 -2.57 9.11
C VAL A 585 -6.60 -1.36 10.03
N GLU A 586 -7.81 -0.95 10.34
CA GLU A 586 -8.09 0.22 11.18
C GLU A 586 -8.96 -0.17 12.38
N VAL A 587 -8.67 0.45 13.51
CA VAL A 587 -9.39 0.25 14.77
C VAL A 587 -9.90 1.59 15.25
N TYR A 588 -11.21 1.69 15.43
CA TYR A 588 -11.85 2.89 15.96
C TYR A 588 -12.53 2.60 17.30
N SER A 589 -12.49 3.57 18.20
CA SER A 589 -13.30 3.59 19.41
C SER A 589 -14.74 3.96 19.07
N LEU A 590 -15.69 3.15 19.53
CA LEU A 590 -17.11 3.44 19.42
C LEU A 590 -17.61 4.06 20.73
N GLU A 591 -17.80 5.36 20.72
CA GLU A 591 -18.60 6.05 21.74
C GLU A 591 -20.05 6.12 21.26
N SER A 592 -21.02 6.09 22.19
CA SER A 592 -22.44 5.99 21.84
C SER A 592 -22.90 7.16 20.96
N HIS A 593 -23.26 6.87 19.71
CA HIS A 593 -23.79 7.80 18.70
C HIS A 593 -22.87 8.96 18.26
N SER A 594 -21.57 8.94 18.58
CA SER A 594 -20.59 9.88 18.03
C SER A 594 -19.81 9.26 16.86
N VAL A 595 -19.15 10.12 16.07
CA VAL A 595 -18.28 9.65 15.00
C VAL A 595 -17.11 8.88 15.63
N PRO A 596 -16.81 7.65 15.17
CA PRO A 596 -15.75 6.83 15.76
C PRO A 596 -14.38 7.51 15.72
N ILE A 597 -13.57 7.32 16.77
CA ILE A 597 -12.23 7.92 16.91
C ILE A 597 -11.16 6.88 16.58
N GLU A 598 -10.25 7.19 15.65
CA GLU A 598 -9.17 6.28 15.25
C GLU A 598 -8.21 6.02 16.43
N LYS A 599 -7.96 4.74 16.73
CA LYS A 599 -7.04 4.29 17.79
C LYS A 599 -5.78 3.64 17.24
N TYR A 600 -5.91 2.85 16.18
CA TYR A 600 -4.80 2.08 15.63
C TYR A 600 -4.96 1.87 14.12
N LYS A 601 -3.82 1.77 13.44
CA LYS A 601 -3.72 1.59 12.00
C LYS A 601 -2.53 0.69 11.67
N TYR A 602 -2.78 -0.36 10.90
CA TYR A 602 -1.77 -1.29 10.41
C TYR A 602 -1.95 -1.47 8.90
N SER A 603 -0.84 -1.69 8.17
CA SER A 603 -0.86 -1.83 6.70
C SER A 603 -0.10 -3.08 6.29
N CYS A 604 -0.76 -3.98 5.55
CA CYS A 604 -0.14 -5.06 4.80
C CYS A 604 -0.15 -4.77 3.30
N SER A 605 0.59 -5.58 2.53
CA SER A 605 0.76 -5.44 1.07
C SER A 605 -0.39 -6.02 0.23
N GLU A 606 -1.32 -6.72 0.87
CA GLU A 606 -2.40 -7.48 0.22
C GLU A 606 -3.77 -7.02 0.69
N SER A 607 -4.82 -7.26 -0.10
CA SER A 607 -6.20 -6.93 0.31
C SER A 607 -6.63 -7.73 1.55
N ILE A 608 -7.25 -7.05 2.51
CA ILE A 608 -7.90 -7.73 3.65
C ILE A 608 -9.18 -8.41 3.18
N THR A 609 -9.40 -9.67 3.54
CA THR A 609 -10.60 -10.44 3.19
C THR A 609 -11.55 -10.64 4.36
N SER A 610 -11.03 -10.79 5.57
CA SER A 610 -11.82 -10.90 6.81
C SER A 610 -11.04 -10.30 7.99
N ILE A 611 -11.78 -9.74 8.94
CA ILE A 611 -11.27 -9.19 10.19
C ILE A 611 -12.21 -9.59 11.32
N GLN A 612 -11.69 -10.08 12.45
CA GLN A 612 -12.49 -10.31 13.66
C GLN A 612 -11.68 -10.11 14.93
N GLY A 613 -12.33 -9.65 16.00
CA GLY A 613 -11.73 -9.62 17.34
C GLY A 613 -11.92 -10.93 18.11
N GLY A 614 -10.94 -11.30 18.94
CA GLY A 614 -11.02 -12.47 19.81
C GLY A 614 -9.80 -12.68 20.70
N ALA A 615 -9.78 -13.77 21.46
CA ALA A 615 -8.67 -14.22 22.31
C ALA A 615 -8.14 -15.58 21.80
N ILE A 616 -7.22 -15.54 20.82
CA ILE A 616 -6.75 -16.73 20.11
C ILE A 616 -5.48 -17.32 20.71
N ARG A 617 -4.47 -16.47 20.98
CA ARG A 617 -3.17 -16.96 21.44
C ARG A 617 -3.15 -17.29 22.92
N THR A 618 -3.67 -16.37 23.73
CA THR A 618 -3.70 -16.46 25.18
C THR A 618 -5.12 -16.17 25.66
N PHE A 619 -5.62 -17.02 26.55
CA PHE A 619 -6.93 -16.82 27.13
C PHE A 619 -7.01 -15.49 27.87
N GLY A 620 -8.01 -14.68 27.56
CA GLY A 620 -8.26 -13.38 28.19
C GLY A 620 -7.48 -12.20 27.63
N ILE A 621 -6.53 -12.40 26.71
CA ILE A 621 -5.84 -11.30 26.01
C ILE A 621 -6.51 -11.11 24.64
N PRO A 622 -7.01 -9.91 24.33
CA PRO A 622 -7.67 -9.63 23.07
C PRO A 622 -6.67 -9.48 21.93
N GLU A 623 -7.15 -9.78 20.75
CA GLU A 623 -6.36 -9.82 19.54
C GLU A 623 -7.29 -9.62 18.35
N ILE A 624 -6.79 -8.89 17.35
CA ILE A 624 -7.47 -8.75 16.06
C ILE A 624 -6.89 -9.81 15.13
N VAL A 625 -7.75 -10.68 14.63
CA VAL A 625 -7.40 -11.73 13.68
C VAL A 625 -7.75 -11.25 12.28
N VAL A 626 -6.80 -11.35 11.36
CA VAL A 626 -6.94 -10.82 10.01
C VAL A 626 -6.55 -11.88 8.98
N THR A 627 -7.33 -12.02 7.92
CA THR A 627 -6.95 -12.79 6.73
C THR A 627 -6.74 -11.90 5.52
N THR A 628 -5.72 -12.19 4.72
CA THR A 628 -5.48 -11.53 3.44
C THR A 628 -6.05 -12.34 2.27
N PHE A 629 -5.94 -11.79 1.06
CA PHE A 629 -6.36 -12.44 -0.19
C PHE A 629 -5.58 -13.72 -0.52
N THR A 630 -4.26 -13.72 -0.34
CA THR A 630 -3.44 -14.91 -0.64
C THR A 630 -3.49 -15.97 0.46
N GLY A 631 -4.16 -15.67 1.58
CA GLY A 631 -4.40 -16.62 2.67
C GLY A 631 -3.50 -16.43 3.89
N TRP A 632 -2.75 -15.34 3.99
CA TRP A 632 -2.04 -15.03 5.23
C TRP A 632 -3.04 -14.79 6.35
N LEU A 633 -2.93 -15.57 7.41
CA LEU A 633 -3.65 -15.37 8.66
C LEU A 633 -2.66 -14.89 9.73
N PHE A 634 -2.91 -13.70 10.27
CA PHE A 634 -2.09 -13.11 11.32
C PHE A 634 -2.96 -12.48 12.41
N GLY A 635 -2.37 -12.32 13.60
CA GLY A 635 -3.00 -11.71 14.75
C GLY A 635 -2.27 -10.43 15.18
N LEU A 636 -3.04 -9.40 15.56
CA LEU A 636 -2.56 -8.15 16.14
C LEU A 636 -3.01 -8.10 17.60
N THR A 637 -2.09 -8.40 18.53
CA THR A 637 -2.40 -8.47 19.97
C THR A 637 -2.37 -7.07 20.59
N PHE A 638 -3.36 -6.73 21.45
CA PHE A 638 -3.27 -5.53 22.27
C PHE A 638 -2.44 -5.81 23.52
N VAL A 639 -1.15 -5.47 23.49
CA VAL A 639 -0.30 -5.58 24.68
C VAL A 639 -0.36 -4.26 25.46
N ASP A 640 -1.11 -4.27 26.56
CA ASP A 640 -1.04 -3.17 27.53
C ASP A 640 0.32 -3.23 28.25
N GLN A 641 0.99 -2.08 28.44
CA GLN A 641 2.34 -2.02 29.03
C GLN A 641 2.40 -2.55 30.47
N HIS A 642 1.24 -2.81 31.09
CA HIS A 642 1.06 -3.21 32.48
C HIS A 642 0.69 -4.68 32.70
N ILE A 643 0.51 -5.50 31.66
CA ILE A 643 0.15 -6.93 31.82
C ILE A 643 1.44 -7.79 31.89
N ASP A 644 1.76 -8.18 33.14
CA ASP A 644 2.77 -9.11 33.67
C ASP A 644 3.96 -9.55 32.79
N LYS A 645 5.14 -9.03 33.16
CA LYS A 645 6.48 -9.47 32.70
C LYS A 645 6.72 -10.98 32.89
N GLU A 646 6.02 -11.65 33.79
CA GLU A 646 6.17 -13.10 34.04
C GLU A 646 5.59 -13.98 32.91
N ILE A 647 4.53 -13.54 32.22
CA ILE A 647 3.91 -14.32 31.11
C ILE A 647 4.79 -14.26 29.84
N VAL A 648 5.55 -13.17 29.67
CA VAL A 648 6.46 -12.96 28.53
C VAL A 648 7.75 -13.79 28.68
N LEU A 649 8.23 -14.03 29.91
CA LEU A 649 9.45 -14.78 30.20
C LEU A 649 9.31 -16.30 29.96
N ASP A 650 8.17 -16.90 30.28
CA ASP A 650 7.90 -18.32 30.02
C ASP A 650 7.58 -18.63 28.55
N SER A 651 6.99 -17.66 27.83
CA SER A 651 6.68 -17.80 26.41
C SER A 651 7.91 -17.60 25.51
N SER A 652 8.79 -16.65 25.83
CA SER A 652 10.01 -16.34 25.05
C SER A 652 11.01 -17.49 24.95
N ASN A 653 11.28 -18.22 26.04
CA ASN A 653 12.21 -19.37 26.01
C ASN A 653 11.69 -20.58 25.22
N ILE A 654 10.37 -20.78 25.15
CA ILE A 654 9.74 -21.85 24.36
C ILE A 654 9.70 -21.47 22.86
N ILE A 655 9.50 -20.19 22.54
CA ILE A 655 9.44 -19.67 21.17
C ILE A 655 10.81 -19.73 20.46
N LEU A 656 11.91 -19.42 21.15
CA LEU A 656 13.27 -19.37 20.59
C LEU A 656 13.80 -20.70 20.02
N ASN A 657 13.54 -21.82 20.71
CA ASN A 657 13.91 -23.15 20.20
C ASN A 657 12.98 -23.60 19.06
N ASP A 658 11.73 -23.15 19.06
CA ASP A 658 10.72 -23.52 18.07
C ASP A 658 10.93 -22.78 16.74
N GLU A 659 11.39 -21.53 16.75
CA GLU A 659 11.68 -20.76 15.53
C GLU A 659 12.92 -21.25 14.78
N LYS A 660 14.01 -21.56 15.49
CA LYS A 660 15.20 -22.16 14.87
C LYS A 660 14.88 -23.51 14.23
N GLN A 661 14.06 -24.32 14.91
CA GLN A 661 13.58 -25.58 14.38
C GLN A 661 12.65 -25.36 13.18
N LYS A 662 11.68 -24.43 13.25
CA LYS A 662 10.82 -24.06 12.12
C LYS A 662 11.61 -23.62 10.89
N ILE A 663 12.66 -22.80 11.05
CA ILE A 663 13.52 -22.39 9.93
C ILE A 663 14.25 -23.60 9.32
N LEU A 664 14.71 -24.53 10.16
CA LEU A 664 15.38 -25.74 9.70
C LEU A 664 14.40 -26.64 8.93
N ASP A 665 13.19 -26.83 9.47
CA ASP A 665 12.12 -27.60 8.87
C ASP A 665 11.70 -27.00 7.51
N ILE A 666 11.47 -25.68 7.45
CA ILE A 666 11.15 -24.96 6.20
C ILE A 666 12.28 -25.12 5.17
N ARG A 667 13.55 -25.06 5.58
CA ARG A 667 14.66 -25.28 4.64
C ARG A 667 14.68 -26.70 4.08
N THR A 668 14.42 -27.70 4.94
CA THR A 668 14.35 -29.09 4.47
C THR A 668 13.19 -29.27 3.49
N GLU A 669 12.02 -28.71 3.81
CA GLU A 669 10.85 -28.71 2.94
C GLU A 669 11.11 -28.01 1.60
N VAL A 670 11.72 -26.82 1.62
CA VAL A 670 12.10 -26.09 0.39
C VAL A 670 13.06 -26.90 -0.46
N SER A 671 14.09 -27.51 0.13
CA SER A 671 15.06 -28.33 -0.61
C SER A 671 14.41 -29.57 -1.24
N ASP A 672 13.48 -30.22 -0.53
CA ASP A 672 12.72 -31.35 -1.05
C ASP A 672 11.76 -30.95 -2.17
N LEU A 673 11.06 -29.83 -2.02
CA LEU A 673 10.17 -29.27 -3.04
C LEU A 673 10.95 -28.83 -4.28
N GLU A 674 12.10 -28.17 -4.14
CA GLU A 674 12.97 -27.80 -5.25
C GLU A 674 13.40 -29.02 -6.06
N ARG A 675 13.78 -30.11 -5.37
CA ARG A 675 14.13 -31.38 -6.01
C ARG A 675 12.94 -31.99 -6.75
N GLN A 676 11.76 -32.04 -6.14
CA GLN A 676 10.55 -32.58 -6.78
C GLN A 676 10.15 -31.75 -8.01
N VAL A 677 10.14 -30.43 -7.90
CA VAL A 677 9.84 -29.52 -9.00
C VAL A 677 10.85 -29.65 -10.14
N ALA A 678 12.14 -29.82 -9.85
CA ALA A 678 13.16 -30.05 -10.87
C ALA A 678 12.93 -31.36 -11.65
N ILE A 679 12.55 -32.45 -10.96
CA ILE A 679 12.21 -33.73 -11.58
C ILE A 679 10.99 -33.58 -12.50
N GLU A 680 9.91 -32.97 -12.02
CA GLU A 680 8.69 -32.78 -12.82
C GLU A 680 8.90 -31.80 -13.99
N ARG A 681 9.74 -30.77 -13.83
CA ARG A 681 10.13 -29.88 -14.93
C ARG A 681 10.86 -30.63 -16.04
N ASN A 682 11.82 -31.49 -15.70
CA ASN A 682 12.53 -32.30 -16.69
C ASN A 682 11.57 -33.26 -17.41
N LYS A 683 10.66 -33.91 -16.68
CA LYS A 683 9.59 -34.73 -17.28
C LYS A 683 8.72 -33.91 -18.24
N TYR A 684 8.29 -32.72 -17.84
CA TYR A 684 7.49 -31.82 -18.69
C TYR A 684 8.23 -31.42 -19.98
N LEU A 685 9.52 -31.11 -19.91
CA LEU A 685 10.37 -30.82 -21.07
C LEU A 685 10.52 -32.03 -21.99
N GLU A 686 10.72 -33.22 -21.42
CA GLU A 686 10.78 -34.45 -22.23
C GLU A 686 9.46 -34.75 -22.94
N PHE A 687 8.31 -34.56 -22.27
CA PHE A 687 7.00 -34.79 -22.86
C PHE A 687 6.65 -33.81 -23.96
N THR A 688 7.02 -32.53 -23.81
CA THR A 688 6.80 -31.50 -24.84
C THR A 688 7.67 -31.70 -26.07
N GLN A 689 8.87 -32.28 -25.92
CA GLN A 689 9.74 -32.61 -27.05
C GLN A 689 9.35 -33.91 -27.77
N LYS A 690 8.89 -34.93 -27.02
CA LYS A 690 8.62 -36.28 -27.56
C LYS A 690 7.19 -36.51 -28.05
N SER A 691 6.21 -35.68 -27.64
CA SER A 691 4.79 -35.93 -27.92
C SER A 691 4.05 -34.69 -28.44
N SER A 692 3.13 -34.88 -29.40
CA SER A 692 2.17 -33.88 -29.90
C SER A 692 1.02 -33.62 -28.92
N ARG A 693 1.26 -33.71 -27.61
CA ARG A 693 0.22 -33.47 -26.60
C ARG A 693 0.12 -31.99 -26.27
N PRO A 694 -1.09 -31.44 -26.07
CA PRO A 694 -1.26 -30.04 -25.73
C PRO A 694 -0.72 -29.75 -24.33
N SER A 695 0.03 -28.65 -24.19
CA SER A 695 0.43 -28.10 -22.90
C SER A 695 -0.77 -27.46 -22.19
N VAL A 696 -0.96 -27.77 -20.91
CA VAL A 696 -2.00 -27.16 -20.07
C VAL A 696 -1.39 -25.94 -19.37
N LEU A 697 -2.07 -24.80 -19.45
CA LEU A 697 -1.67 -23.58 -18.74
C LEU A 697 -2.26 -23.57 -17.33
N PRO A 698 -1.52 -23.07 -16.32
CA PRO A 698 -2.09 -22.87 -14.99
C PRO A 698 -3.15 -21.78 -15.06
N TYR A 699 -4.35 -22.10 -14.56
CA TYR A 699 -5.40 -21.11 -14.33
C TYR A 699 -5.17 -20.49 -12.96
N LEU A 700 -4.99 -19.17 -12.93
CA LEU A 700 -4.77 -18.39 -11.71
C LEU A 700 -5.94 -17.44 -11.54
N ALA A 701 -6.42 -17.29 -10.32
CA ALA A 701 -7.48 -16.34 -10.04
C ALA A 701 -6.90 -14.91 -10.03
N ILE A 702 -7.52 -14.02 -10.82
CA ILE A 702 -7.19 -12.58 -10.83
C ILE A 702 -8.35 -11.82 -10.21
N LYS A 703 -8.05 -11.08 -9.15
CA LYS A 703 -8.98 -10.10 -8.59
C LYS A 703 -8.64 -8.74 -9.21
N ASN A 704 -9.62 -8.12 -9.85
CA ASN A 704 -9.45 -6.82 -10.47
C ASN A 704 -10.61 -5.88 -10.13
N SER A 705 -10.32 -4.59 -10.12
CA SER A 705 -11.34 -3.55 -9.92
C SER A 705 -10.88 -2.25 -10.58
N MET A 706 -11.80 -1.59 -11.27
CA MET A 706 -11.60 -0.24 -11.81
C MET A 706 -12.72 0.68 -11.30
N PHE A 707 -12.38 1.74 -10.59
CA PHE A 707 -13.35 2.69 -10.05
C PHE A 707 -12.84 4.13 -10.14
N LEU A 708 -13.78 5.08 -10.18
CA LEU A 708 -13.50 6.51 -10.17
C LEU A 708 -13.41 7.00 -8.71
N ASP A 709 -12.29 7.60 -8.37
CA ASP A 709 -12.16 8.48 -7.19
C ASP A 709 -12.76 9.84 -7.54
N SER A 710 -13.93 10.12 -6.97
CA SER A 710 -14.69 11.34 -7.22
C SER A 710 -14.02 12.61 -6.70
N GLU A 711 -13.22 12.53 -5.63
CA GLU A 711 -12.58 13.70 -5.03
C GLU A 711 -11.41 14.18 -5.90
N ASN A 712 -10.59 13.24 -6.36
CA ASN A 712 -9.39 13.54 -7.14
C ASN A 712 -9.64 13.47 -8.66
N LEU A 713 -10.81 12.96 -9.07
CA LEU A 713 -11.23 12.72 -10.44
C LEU A 713 -10.29 11.73 -11.17
N ILE A 714 -9.79 10.71 -10.47
CA ILE A 714 -8.81 9.74 -10.99
C ILE A 714 -9.42 8.35 -11.00
N TYR A 715 -9.12 7.57 -12.03
CA TYR A 715 -9.47 6.15 -12.05
C TYR A 715 -8.37 5.31 -11.40
N HIS A 716 -8.77 4.47 -10.45
CA HIS A 716 -7.91 3.47 -9.84
C HIS A 716 -8.17 2.13 -10.51
N LEU A 717 -7.12 1.53 -11.10
CA LEU A 717 -7.11 0.16 -11.59
C LEU A 717 -6.28 -0.69 -10.62
N ILE A 718 -6.94 -1.58 -9.89
CA ILE A 718 -6.29 -2.50 -8.95
C ILE A 718 -6.31 -3.90 -9.56
N ILE A 719 -5.15 -4.54 -9.55
CA ILE A 719 -4.93 -5.91 -10.04
C ILE A 719 -4.24 -6.68 -8.91
N GLU A 720 -4.78 -7.84 -8.56
CA GLU A 720 -4.26 -8.69 -7.49
C GLU A 720 -4.28 -10.17 -7.91
N LEU A 721 -3.19 -10.87 -7.64
CA LEU A 721 -2.93 -12.25 -8.04
C LEU A 721 -2.51 -13.10 -6.85
N GLU A 722 -2.76 -14.41 -6.95
CA GLU A 722 -2.29 -15.41 -5.98
C GLU A 722 -0.75 -15.51 -5.93
N ALA A 723 -0.12 -15.27 -7.07
CA ALA A 723 1.31 -15.33 -7.26
C ALA A 723 1.88 -13.94 -7.54
N THR A 724 3.20 -13.82 -7.37
CA THR A 724 3.89 -12.55 -7.61
C THR A 724 3.81 -12.17 -9.08
N ILE A 725 3.61 -10.89 -9.34
CA ILE A 725 3.52 -10.32 -10.68
C ILE A 725 4.93 -10.10 -11.21
N ASP A 726 5.23 -10.63 -12.41
CA ASP A 726 6.48 -10.36 -13.14
C ASP A 726 6.34 -9.03 -13.90
N ASN A 727 5.31 -8.94 -14.74
CA ASN A 727 5.00 -7.73 -15.49
C ASN A 727 3.52 -7.60 -15.84
N VAL A 728 3.09 -6.35 -16.05
CA VAL A 728 1.78 -5.98 -16.59
C VAL A 728 1.98 -5.11 -17.81
N LEU A 729 1.41 -5.51 -18.95
CA LEU A 729 1.38 -4.72 -20.18
C LEU A 729 -0.02 -4.10 -20.32
N LEU A 730 -0.07 -2.78 -20.49
CA LEU A 730 -1.28 -2.01 -20.74
C LEU A 730 -1.30 -1.57 -22.20
N GLN A 731 -2.43 -1.78 -22.85
CA GLN A 731 -2.71 -1.38 -24.23
C GLN A 731 -4.10 -0.73 -24.25
N CYS A 732 -4.21 0.58 -24.50
CA CYS A 732 -5.49 1.20 -24.86
C CYS A 732 -5.54 1.53 -26.35
N ASN A 733 -6.74 1.51 -26.92
CA ASN A 733 -7.08 2.14 -28.20
C ASN A 733 -7.53 3.61 -28.03
N CYS A 734 -7.18 4.23 -26.90
CA CYS A 734 -7.64 5.54 -26.46
C CYS A 734 -6.50 6.25 -25.70
N LEU A 735 -6.54 7.58 -25.62
CA LEU A 735 -5.54 8.34 -24.85
C LEU A 735 -5.82 8.19 -23.35
N VAL A 736 -4.85 7.62 -22.63
CA VAL A 736 -4.90 7.41 -21.18
C VAL A 736 -3.63 7.94 -20.55
N ASN A 737 -3.77 8.88 -19.63
CA ASN A 737 -2.66 9.43 -18.87
C ASN A 737 -2.52 8.69 -17.55
N LEU A 738 -1.32 8.22 -17.25
CA LEU A 738 -1.00 7.56 -15.99
C LEU A 738 -0.33 8.54 -15.03
N ILE A 739 -0.69 8.41 -13.76
CA ILE A 739 -0.12 9.17 -12.66
C ILE A 739 0.80 8.24 -11.89
N ASP A 740 2.07 8.62 -11.75
CA ASP A 740 3.02 7.89 -10.93
C ASP A 740 2.54 7.88 -9.47
N VAL A 741 2.27 6.68 -8.95
CA VAL A 741 1.82 6.51 -7.57
C VAL A 741 3.07 6.47 -6.69
N GLU A 742 3.22 7.46 -5.80
CA GLU A 742 4.34 7.53 -4.84
C GLU A 742 4.46 6.27 -3.95
N ASN A 743 3.38 5.49 -3.80
CA ASN A 743 3.36 4.22 -3.07
C ASN A 743 3.80 2.99 -3.91
N ASN A 744 3.89 3.11 -5.25
CA ASN A 744 4.34 2.02 -6.13
C ASN A 744 5.85 2.05 -6.34
N ASN A 745 6.63 2.21 -5.27
CA ASN A 745 8.10 2.24 -5.33
C ASN A 745 8.76 0.93 -5.84
N ASN A 746 7.97 -0.06 -6.23
CA ASN A 746 8.42 -1.40 -6.62
C ASN A 746 8.23 -1.70 -8.12
N ALA A 747 7.58 -0.81 -8.89
CA ALA A 747 7.25 -1.05 -10.28
C ALA A 747 7.88 0.00 -11.20
N VAL A 748 8.60 -0.46 -12.23
CA VAL A 748 9.20 0.41 -13.25
C VAL A 748 8.29 0.49 -14.46
N VAL A 749 7.88 1.71 -14.78
CA VAL A 749 7.05 2.03 -15.93
C VAL A 749 7.94 2.29 -17.14
N SER A 750 7.69 1.57 -18.23
CA SER A 750 8.38 1.77 -19.51
C SER A 750 7.36 2.03 -20.62
N LYS A 751 7.46 3.22 -21.22
CA LYS A 751 6.66 3.62 -22.38
C LYS A 751 7.32 3.11 -23.65
N SER A 752 6.61 2.28 -24.41
CA SER A 752 7.09 1.81 -25.71
C SER A 752 6.50 2.67 -26.82
N LYS A 753 7.35 3.26 -27.66
CA LYS A 753 6.89 3.97 -28.86
C LYS A 753 6.40 2.93 -29.88
N CYS A 754 5.11 2.96 -30.21
CA CYS A 754 4.58 2.15 -31.30
C CYS A 754 5.07 2.71 -32.66
N LYS A 755 5.45 1.84 -33.60
CA LYS A 755 5.83 2.24 -34.97
C LYS A 755 4.57 2.49 -35.80
N GLU A 756 4.53 3.60 -36.52
CA GLU A 756 3.38 4.13 -37.28
C GLU A 756 2.90 3.30 -38.50
N GLU A 757 3.36 2.07 -38.76
CA GLU A 757 3.21 1.50 -40.12
C GLU A 757 2.21 0.36 -40.33
N VAL A 758 1.37 -0.02 -39.35
CA VAL A 758 0.40 -1.12 -39.60
C VAL A 758 -0.95 -0.87 -38.92
N THR A 759 -1.80 -0.01 -39.49
CA THR A 759 -3.14 -0.36 -40.05
C THR A 759 -4.04 0.87 -40.33
N VAL A 760 -4.54 0.91 -41.57
CA VAL A 760 -5.73 1.63 -42.11
C VAL A 760 -5.64 3.15 -42.29
N ASN A 761 -5.57 3.53 -43.58
CA ASN A 761 -5.79 4.88 -44.11
C ASN A 761 -7.04 5.54 -43.51
N ILE A 762 -6.86 6.42 -42.53
CA ILE A 762 -7.79 7.50 -42.23
C ILE A 762 -6.97 8.78 -42.29
N THR A 763 -7.04 9.44 -43.44
CA THR A 763 -6.60 10.82 -43.61
C THR A 763 -7.48 11.71 -42.74
N LEU A 764 -6.91 12.36 -41.72
CA LEU A 764 -7.22 13.71 -41.25
C LEU A 764 -6.27 14.11 -40.10
N ASP A 765 -5.56 15.20 -40.35
CA ASP A 765 -4.72 16.06 -39.50
C ASP A 765 -3.66 15.48 -38.53
N SER A 766 -2.46 16.00 -38.76
CA SER A 766 -1.23 15.85 -37.99
C SER A 766 -1.29 16.59 -36.66
N SER A 767 -1.76 15.94 -35.61
CA SER A 767 -1.24 16.04 -34.23
C SER A 767 -2.00 15.05 -33.33
N LEU A 768 -1.26 14.17 -32.65
CA LEU A 768 -1.73 13.18 -31.65
C LEU A 768 -2.34 11.87 -32.20
N GLN A 769 -1.47 10.91 -32.57
CA GLN A 769 -1.78 9.48 -32.43
C GLN A 769 -0.59 8.74 -31.81
N GLU A 770 -0.36 8.96 -30.52
CA GLU A 770 0.51 8.09 -29.70
C GLU A 770 -0.35 6.97 -29.12
N LEU A 771 -0.35 5.79 -29.75
CA LEU A 771 -0.83 4.56 -29.11
C LEU A 771 0.20 4.12 -28.07
N ASP A 772 -0.05 4.50 -26.82
CA ASP A 772 0.81 4.16 -25.69
C ASP A 772 0.65 2.68 -25.30
N CYS A 773 1.59 1.84 -25.75
CA CYS A 773 1.83 0.54 -25.14
C CYS A 773 2.74 0.75 -23.93
N LEU A 774 2.24 0.43 -22.73
CA LEU A 774 2.99 0.59 -21.50
C LEU A 774 3.32 -0.75 -20.88
N ILE A 775 4.58 -0.94 -20.48
CA ILE A 775 5.00 -2.11 -19.71
C ILE A 775 5.36 -1.65 -18.30
N VAL A 776 4.67 -2.21 -17.32
CA VAL A 776 4.95 -2.08 -15.89
C VAL A 776 5.66 -3.34 -15.45
N LYS A 777 6.94 -3.23 -15.04
CA LYS A 777 7.71 -4.36 -14.50
C LYS A 777 7.78 -4.27 -12.99
N CYS A 778 7.35 -5.31 -12.29
CA CYS A 778 7.49 -5.38 -10.84
C CYS A 778 8.87 -5.95 -10.48
N GLN A 779 9.62 -5.25 -9.63
CA GLN A 779 10.98 -5.65 -9.25
C GLN A 779 11.04 -6.52 -7.99
N LEU A 780 9.97 -6.53 -7.19
CA LEU A 780 9.85 -7.26 -5.94
C LEU A 780 8.68 -8.27 -6.02
N ASN A 781 8.57 -9.15 -5.03
CA ASN A 781 7.49 -10.13 -4.86
C ASN A 781 6.13 -9.46 -4.58
N THR A 782 5.63 -8.65 -5.52
CA THR A 782 4.35 -7.94 -5.40
C THR A 782 3.22 -8.80 -5.93
N THR A 783 2.23 -9.08 -5.11
CA THR A 783 0.99 -9.79 -5.48
C THR A 783 -0.11 -8.84 -5.95
N LYS A 784 0.00 -7.56 -5.59
CA LYS A 784 -0.96 -6.50 -5.90
C LYS A 784 -0.29 -5.31 -6.60
N LEU A 785 -0.96 -4.76 -7.61
CA LEU A 785 -0.57 -3.57 -8.37
C LEU A 785 -1.75 -2.60 -8.45
N GLU A 786 -1.53 -1.33 -8.10
CA GLU A 786 -2.52 -0.25 -8.22
C GLU A 786 -2.04 0.79 -9.22
N LEU A 787 -2.81 1.06 -10.27
CA LEU A 787 -2.47 2.05 -11.30
C LEU A 787 -3.48 3.19 -11.25
N LYS A 788 -2.98 4.43 -11.20
CA LYS A 788 -3.81 5.64 -11.25
C LYS A 788 -3.80 6.22 -12.66
N MET A 789 -4.97 6.42 -13.23
CA MET A 789 -5.13 6.89 -14.60
C MET A 789 -6.24 7.92 -14.76
N TRP A 790 -6.18 8.71 -15.82
CA TRP A 790 -7.25 9.61 -16.23
C TRP A 790 -7.28 9.74 -17.76
N SER A 791 -8.42 10.15 -18.30
CA SER A 791 -8.64 10.35 -19.74
C SER A 791 -9.53 11.58 -19.95
N HIS A 792 -9.55 12.14 -21.16
CA HIS A 792 -10.41 13.27 -21.49
C HIS A 792 -11.85 12.80 -21.70
N GLU A 793 -12.81 13.64 -21.32
CA GLU A 793 -14.23 13.34 -21.58
C GLU A 793 -14.49 13.33 -23.09
N GLY A 794 -15.11 12.26 -23.58
CA GLY A 794 -15.28 11.98 -25.02
C GLY A 794 -14.35 10.90 -25.57
N ASP A 795 -13.14 10.76 -25.01
CA ASP A 795 -12.23 9.67 -25.36
C ASP A 795 -12.78 8.35 -24.81
N HIS A 796 -12.86 7.33 -25.67
CA HIS A 796 -13.45 6.05 -25.28
C HIS A 796 -12.80 4.90 -26.00
N GLY A 797 -12.80 3.74 -25.35
CA GLY A 797 -11.96 2.64 -25.77
C GLY A 797 -12.06 1.40 -24.89
N ILE A 798 -11.17 0.46 -25.15
CA ILE A 798 -10.96 -0.75 -24.37
C ILE A 798 -9.49 -0.74 -23.93
N LEU A 799 -9.29 -0.60 -22.62
CA LEU A 799 -8.01 -0.84 -21.98
C LEU A 799 -7.81 -2.34 -21.81
N THR A 800 -6.86 -2.90 -22.54
CA THR A 800 -6.45 -4.29 -22.44
C THR A 800 -5.23 -4.40 -21.54
N VAL A 801 -5.31 -5.28 -20.55
CA VAL A 801 -4.31 -5.47 -19.50
C VAL A 801 -3.84 -6.92 -19.56
N TYR A 802 -2.58 -7.11 -19.88
CA TYR A 802 -1.92 -8.40 -19.98
C TYR A 802 -1.10 -8.61 -18.70
N ILE A 803 -1.39 -9.65 -17.95
CA ILE A 803 -0.82 -9.89 -16.63
C ILE A 803 0.01 -11.16 -16.69
N THR A 804 1.30 -11.04 -16.37
CA THR A 804 2.23 -12.17 -16.36
C THR A 804 2.70 -12.42 -14.92
N PRO A 805 2.32 -13.56 -14.32
CA PRO A 805 2.82 -13.99 -13.02
C PRO A 805 4.24 -14.57 -13.12
N LEU A 806 4.98 -14.55 -12.02
CA LEU A 806 6.27 -15.18 -11.87
C LEU A 806 6.12 -16.69 -11.56
N LEU A 807 5.49 -17.41 -12.47
CA LEU A 807 5.26 -18.87 -12.36
C LEU A 807 5.86 -19.62 -13.56
N GLN A 808 6.05 -20.92 -13.38
CA GLN A 808 6.48 -21.83 -14.45
C GLN A 808 5.44 -22.95 -14.63
N PRO A 809 4.89 -23.15 -15.83
CA PRO A 809 5.18 -22.44 -17.08
C PRO A 809 4.69 -20.98 -17.05
N LYS A 810 5.41 -20.08 -17.73
CA LYS A 810 4.96 -18.69 -17.86
C LYS A 810 3.65 -18.66 -18.64
N CYS A 811 2.63 -18.06 -18.05
CA CYS A 811 1.36 -17.79 -18.71
C CYS A 811 1.11 -16.28 -18.74
N CYS A 812 0.18 -15.84 -19.56
CA CYS A 812 -0.30 -14.47 -19.56
C CYS A 812 -1.83 -14.53 -19.56
N GLN A 813 -2.44 -13.79 -18.65
CA GLN A 813 -3.89 -13.62 -18.61
C GLN A 813 -4.26 -12.22 -19.06
N VAL A 814 -5.40 -12.09 -19.73
CA VAL A 814 -5.84 -10.82 -20.33
C VAL A 814 -7.14 -10.37 -19.70
N CYS A 815 -7.14 -9.16 -19.15
CA CYS A 815 -8.32 -8.46 -18.68
C CYS A 815 -8.64 -7.28 -19.59
N LYS A 816 -9.92 -6.97 -19.80
CA LYS A 816 -10.36 -5.86 -20.67
C LYS A 816 -11.29 -4.94 -19.87
N PHE A 817 -10.98 -3.66 -19.85
CA PHE A 817 -11.75 -2.62 -19.16
C PHE A 817 -12.26 -1.59 -20.17
N PRO A 818 -13.58 -1.38 -20.29
CA PRO A 818 -14.12 -0.36 -21.19
C PRO A 818 -13.96 1.04 -20.58
N ILE A 819 -13.30 1.93 -21.31
CA ILE A 819 -13.26 3.37 -21.01
C ILE A 819 -14.45 4.01 -21.70
N LYS A 820 -15.38 4.54 -20.90
CA LYS A 820 -16.68 5.06 -21.35
C LYS A 820 -16.54 6.51 -21.84
N PRO A 821 -17.27 6.93 -22.89
CA PRO A 821 -17.25 8.32 -23.37
C PRO A 821 -17.55 9.37 -22.30
N LEU A 822 -18.56 9.13 -21.46
CA LEU A 822 -18.96 10.02 -20.37
C LEU A 822 -18.42 9.51 -19.02
N LEU A 823 -17.10 9.31 -18.95
CA LEU A 823 -16.43 8.68 -17.80
C LEU A 823 -16.56 9.42 -16.47
N TYR A 824 -16.88 10.72 -16.45
CA TYR A 824 -17.01 11.48 -15.20
C TYR A 824 -18.45 11.62 -14.69
N HIS A 825 -19.40 10.88 -15.28
CA HIS A 825 -20.79 10.89 -14.87
C HIS A 825 -21.06 9.76 -13.88
N GLN A 826 -21.61 10.07 -12.71
CA GLN A 826 -22.02 9.09 -11.72
C GLN A 826 -23.54 9.08 -11.60
N ARG A 827 -24.12 7.89 -11.46
CA ARG A 827 -25.57 7.74 -11.27
C ARG A 827 -25.99 8.44 -9.96
N THR A 828 -27.07 9.21 -10.01
CA THR A 828 -27.61 9.92 -8.85
C THR A 828 -29.12 9.76 -8.78
N LYS A 829 -29.69 9.88 -7.59
CA LYS A 829 -31.14 10.00 -7.39
C LYS A 829 -31.54 11.25 -6.62
N LYS A 830 -30.61 12.20 -6.43
CA LYS A 830 -30.92 13.51 -5.84
C LYS A 830 -32.14 14.11 -6.57
N ASN A 831 -33.15 14.54 -5.81
CA ASN A 831 -34.28 15.27 -6.39
C ASN A 831 -33.73 16.51 -7.09
N ILE A 832 -33.76 16.49 -8.42
CA ILE A 832 -33.18 17.56 -9.22
C ILE A 832 -34.06 18.79 -8.99
N VAL A 833 -33.47 19.82 -8.39
CA VAL A 833 -34.20 21.02 -7.93
C VAL A 833 -34.69 21.86 -9.11
N TYR A 834 -34.05 21.74 -10.28
CA TYR A 834 -34.37 22.49 -11.49
C TYR A 834 -34.31 21.58 -12.74
N GLN A 835 -35.07 21.92 -13.79
CA GLN A 835 -35.00 21.14 -15.03
C GLN A 835 -33.86 21.63 -15.93
N PRO A 836 -33.03 20.72 -16.46
CA PRO A 836 -32.02 21.07 -17.47
C PRO A 836 -32.66 21.66 -18.73
N GLN A 837 -32.00 22.64 -19.34
CA GLN A 837 -32.59 23.42 -20.44
C GLN A 837 -32.24 22.90 -21.84
N SER A 838 -31.17 22.11 -21.99
CA SER A 838 -30.79 21.54 -23.28
C SER A 838 -31.24 20.08 -23.40
N PHE A 839 -31.62 19.65 -24.60
CA PHE A 839 -32.11 18.27 -24.82
C PHE A 839 -31.68 17.67 -26.16
N LEU A 840 -31.69 16.34 -26.20
CA LEU A 840 -31.46 15.49 -27.36
C LEU A 840 -32.52 14.39 -27.38
N THR A 841 -33.36 14.37 -28.42
CA THR A 841 -34.37 13.33 -28.64
C THR A 841 -33.99 12.52 -29.88
N LEU A 842 -34.03 11.20 -29.73
CA LEU A 842 -33.82 10.24 -30.81
C LEU A 842 -35.07 9.39 -30.97
N SER A 843 -35.52 9.20 -32.20
CA SER A 843 -36.59 8.25 -32.55
C SER A 843 -36.17 7.36 -33.70
N GLY A 844 -36.59 6.09 -33.68
CA GLY A 844 -36.21 5.14 -34.71
C GLY A 844 -36.66 3.70 -34.46
N GLY A 845 -36.31 2.81 -35.38
CA GLY A 845 -36.71 1.40 -35.36
C GLY A 845 -35.86 0.48 -34.48
N PHE A 846 -35.45 0.94 -33.28
CA PHE A 846 -34.62 0.16 -32.35
C PHE A 846 -35.44 -0.43 -31.17
N SER A 847 -34.98 -1.56 -30.66
CA SER A 847 -35.56 -2.24 -29.50
C SER A 847 -35.15 -1.59 -28.17
N LEU A 848 -35.88 -1.93 -27.09
CA LEU A 848 -35.53 -1.48 -25.73
C LEU A 848 -34.11 -1.94 -25.33
N SER A 849 -33.73 -3.16 -25.69
CA SER A 849 -32.40 -3.71 -25.40
C SER A 849 -31.29 -2.99 -26.17
N GLU A 850 -31.53 -2.57 -27.40
CA GLU A 850 -30.57 -1.76 -28.17
C GLU A 850 -30.42 -0.36 -27.58
N ALA A 851 -31.53 0.30 -27.23
CA ALA A 851 -31.49 1.60 -26.54
C ALA A 851 -30.68 1.51 -25.24
N HIS A 852 -30.96 0.48 -24.43
CA HIS A 852 -30.25 0.20 -23.19
C HIS A 852 -28.74 -0.01 -23.43
N LEU A 853 -28.37 -0.80 -24.44
CA LEU A 853 -26.96 -1.06 -24.78
C LEU A 853 -26.23 0.21 -25.24
N TRP A 854 -26.85 1.05 -26.07
CA TRP A 854 -26.25 2.29 -26.54
C TRP A 854 -25.96 3.26 -25.38
N ILE A 855 -26.92 3.42 -24.46
CA ILE A 855 -26.74 4.28 -23.28
C ILE A 855 -25.71 3.68 -22.32
N SER A 856 -25.77 2.36 -22.06
CA SER A 856 -24.81 1.63 -21.23
C SER A 856 -23.37 1.70 -21.76
N ASN A 857 -23.20 1.77 -23.07
CA ASN A 857 -21.87 1.97 -23.69
C ASN A 857 -21.31 3.38 -23.46
N CYS A 858 -22.17 4.37 -23.22
CA CYS A 858 -21.78 5.76 -23.04
C CYS A 858 -21.48 6.12 -21.57
N LEU A 859 -22.20 5.53 -20.62
CA LEU A 859 -22.19 5.91 -19.20
C LEU A 859 -21.65 4.78 -18.29
N PRO A 860 -20.86 5.10 -17.26
CA PRO A 860 -20.50 4.15 -16.22
C PRO A 860 -21.65 3.97 -15.21
N GLY A 861 -21.68 2.83 -14.50
CA GLY A 861 -22.71 2.55 -13.49
C GLY A 861 -24.13 2.36 -14.03
N PHE A 862 -24.27 2.13 -15.34
CA PHE A 862 -25.53 1.76 -15.97
C PHE A 862 -25.83 0.27 -15.72
N PRO A 863 -27.09 -0.13 -15.48
CA PRO A 863 -27.44 -1.53 -15.27
C PRO A 863 -26.96 -2.44 -16.41
N GLU A 864 -26.64 -3.71 -16.12
CA GLU A 864 -26.28 -4.69 -17.16
C GLU A 864 -27.48 -5.11 -18.02
N LYS A 865 -28.68 -5.09 -17.44
CA LYS A 865 -29.92 -5.49 -18.10
C LYS A 865 -31.01 -4.43 -17.90
N PRO A 866 -31.86 -4.20 -18.91
CA PRO A 866 -33.00 -3.32 -18.73
C PRO A 866 -33.98 -3.92 -17.72
N ALA A 867 -34.57 -3.08 -16.88
CA ALA A 867 -35.66 -3.52 -16.02
C ALA A 867 -36.90 -3.89 -16.87
N SER A 868 -37.81 -4.69 -16.32
CA SER A 868 -39.01 -5.17 -17.01
C SER A 868 -40.03 -4.08 -17.39
N GLN A 869 -39.75 -2.81 -17.07
CA GLN A 869 -40.60 -1.66 -17.37
C GLN A 869 -40.34 -1.14 -18.79
N GLU A 870 -41.38 -0.68 -19.50
CA GLU A 870 -41.25 -0.20 -20.88
C GLU A 870 -40.63 1.20 -20.99
N ASN A 871 -40.82 2.04 -19.97
CA ASN A 871 -40.25 3.38 -19.87
C ASN A 871 -39.27 3.41 -18.72
N LEU A 872 -38.00 3.70 -19.01
CA LEU A 872 -36.92 3.71 -18.05
C LEU A 872 -36.31 5.10 -17.97
N GLU A 873 -36.06 5.56 -16.75
CA GLU A 873 -35.46 6.87 -16.48
C GLU A 873 -34.30 6.72 -15.49
N TYR A 874 -33.15 7.29 -15.85
CA TYR A 874 -31.96 7.34 -15.01
C TYR A 874 -31.39 8.75 -14.99
N SER A 875 -30.90 9.16 -13.82
CA SER A 875 -30.27 10.46 -13.62
C SER A 875 -28.78 10.27 -13.29
N PHE A 876 -27.95 11.15 -13.84
CA PHE A 876 -26.51 11.17 -13.66
C PHE A 876 -26.05 12.58 -13.30
N GLU A 877 -25.00 12.68 -12.50
CA GLU A 877 -24.33 13.91 -12.09
C GLU A 877 -22.88 13.85 -12.59
N SER A 878 -22.44 14.88 -13.30
CA SER A 878 -21.03 15.02 -13.69
C SER A 878 -20.22 15.45 -12.48
N VAL A 879 -19.31 14.61 -12.00
CA VAL A 879 -18.47 14.91 -10.82
C VAL A 879 -17.52 16.09 -11.08
N ILE A 880 -17.16 16.33 -12.34
CA ILE A 880 -16.23 17.39 -12.72
C ILE A 880 -16.91 18.76 -12.88
N LEU A 881 -18.15 18.80 -13.39
CA LEU A 881 -18.88 20.03 -13.70
C LEU A 881 -20.13 20.27 -12.84
N ASP A 882 -20.49 19.33 -11.97
CA ASP A 882 -21.72 19.35 -11.15
C ASP A 882 -23.01 19.52 -11.99
N THR A 883 -22.95 19.15 -13.26
CA THR A 883 -24.08 19.19 -14.20
C THR A 883 -24.91 17.92 -14.13
N VAL A 884 -26.19 18.02 -14.47
CA VAL A 884 -27.12 16.89 -14.43
C VAL A 884 -27.41 16.37 -15.84
N LEU A 885 -27.52 15.06 -15.96
CA LEU A 885 -27.89 14.33 -17.18
C LEU A 885 -29.05 13.40 -16.86
N LEU A 886 -30.19 13.66 -17.48
CA LEU A 886 -31.40 12.84 -17.42
C LEU A 886 -31.50 12.00 -18.68
N CYS A 887 -31.59 10.68 -18.53
CA CYS A 887 -31.75 9.73 -19.61
C CYS A 887 -33.08 9.00 -19.46
N ALA A 888 -34.07 9.36 -20.27
CA ALA A 888 -35.33 8.65 -20.37
C ALA A 888 -35.37 7.89 -21.71
N TYR A 889 -35.71 6.60 -21.70
CA TYR A 889 -35.79 5.82 -22.92
C TYR A 889 -36.87 4.75 -22.86
N SER A 890 -37.37 4.39 -24.04
CA SER A 890 -38.34 3.34 -24.26
C SER A 890 -38.09 2.70 -25.61
N ARG A 891 -38.94 1.75 -26.01
CA ARG A 891 -38.83 1.12 -27.32
C ARG A 891 -38.96 2.18 -28.43
N GLY A 892 -37.91 2.34 -29.23
CA GLY A 892 -37.86 3.26 -30.37
C GLY A 892 -37.72 4.75 -30.03
N SER A 893 -37.50 5.11 -28.76
CA SER A 893 -37.34 6.50 -28.33
C SER A 893 -36.28 6.64 -27.22
N ILE A 894 -35.39 7.63 -27.35
CA ILE A 894 -34.43 8.04 -26.32
C ILE A 894 -34.54 9.55 -26.17
N ASN A 895 -34.76 10.03 -24.95
CA ASN A 895 -34.85 11.45 -24.61
C ASN A 895 -33.82 11.77 -23.52
N ILE A 896 -32.89 12.65 -23.85
CA ILE A 896 -31.83 13.10 -22.96
C ILE A 896 -32.03 14.58 -22.66
N LYS A 897 -31.99 14.96 -21.39
CA LYS A 897 -31.96 16.36 -20.96
C LYS A 897 -30.72 16.61 -20.14
N THR A 898 -29.99 17.68 -20.41
CA THR A 898 -28.78 18.01 -19.66
C THR A 898 -28.41 19.48 -19.80
N ASP A 899 -27.66 19.98 -18.81
CA ASP A 899 -26.98 21.27 -18.91
C ASP A 899 -25.56 21.13 -19.47
N ASN A 900 -25.12 19.90 -19.75
CA ASN A 900 -23.83 19.63 -20.36
C ASN A 900 -23.92 19.55 -21.90
N ILE A 901 -23.53 20.63 -22.56
CA ILE A 901 -23.56 20.76 -24.03
C ILE A 901 -22.62 19.76 -24.70
N THR A 902 -21.41 19.59 -24.14
CA THR A 902 -20.42 18.61 -24.60
C THR A 902 -20.98 17.17 -24.49
N ALA A 903 -21.72 16.86 -23.43
CA ALA A 903 -22.37 15.55 -23.30
C ALA A 903 -23.40 15.29 -24.41
N ILE A 904 -24.16 16.31 -24.85
CA ILE A 904 -25.07 16.17 -26.00
C ILE A 904 -24.30 15.85 -27.28
N ALA A 905 -23.18 16.55 -27.53
CA ALA A 905 -22.34 16.30 -28.70
C ALA A 905 -21.80 14.86 -28.70
N ILE A 906 -21.24 14.43 -27.58
CA ILE A 906 -20.68 13.09 -27.39
C ILE A 906 -21.76 12.01 -27.59
N LEU A 907 -22.94 12.16 -26.98
CA LEU A 907 -24.03 11.19 -27.10
C LEU A 907 -24.58 11.12 -28.53
N LYS A 908 -24.78 12.27 -29.18
CA LYS A 908 -25.25 12.36 -30.57
C LYS A 908 -24.31 11.60 -31.51
N ASP A 909 -23.01 11.82 -31.41
CA ASP A 909 -22.02 11.18 -32.27
C ASP A 909 -21.95 9.66 -32.01
N ASN A 910 -21.97 9.25 -30.74
CA ASN A 910 -21.93 7.84 -30.36
C ASN A 910 -23.16 7.07 -30.84
N PHE A 911 -24.37 7.61 -30.61
CA PHE A 911 -25.61 6.98 -31.07
C PHE A 911 -25.70 6.93 -32.59
N SER A 912 -25.27 7.99 -33.28
CA SER A 912 -25.23 8.01 -34.75
C SER A 912 -24.33 6.90 -35.28
N ARG A 913 -23.15 6.72 -34.67
CA ARG A 913 -22.19 5.68 -35.03
C ARG A 913 -22.71 4.28 -34.76
N ASP A 914 -23.30 4.03 -33.59
CA ASP A 914 -23.83 2.70 -33.24
C ASP A 914 -25.07 2.32 -34.07
N ALA A 915 -25.91 3.29 -34.40
CA ALA A 915 -27.02 3.08 -35.32
C ALA A 915 -26.55 2.78 -36.74
N THR A 916 -25.53 3.50 -37.22
CA THR A 916 -24.91 3.25 -38.54
C THR A 916 -24.30 1.85 -38.61
N ARG A 917 -23.61 1.39 -37.55
CA ARG A 917 -23.07 0.02 -37.45
C ARG A 917 -24.15 -1.06 -37.54
N LYS A 918 -25.36 -0.76 -37.08
CA LYS A 918 -26.53 -1.67 -37.12
C LYS A 918 -27.46 -1.42 -38.30
N ASN A 919 -27.14 -0.48 -39.20
CA ASN A 919 -27.99 -0.04 -40.30
C ASN A 919 -29.39 0.43 -39.86
N ILE A 920 -29.51 1.04 -38.67
CA ILE A 920 -30.76 1.59 -38.15
C ILE A 920 -30.83 3.07 -38.53
N LYS A 921 -31.92 3.48 -39.17
CA LYS A 921 -32.19 4.89 -39.45
C LYS A 921 -32.73 5.56 -38.18
N LEU A 922 -32.07 6.64 -37.75
CA LEU A 922 -32.47 7.45 -36.60
C LEU A 922 -32.89 8.84 -37.07
N ASP A 923 -33.95 9.36 -36.46
CA ASP A 923 -34.30 10.77 -36.48
C ASP A 923 -33.84 11.40 -35.16
N MET A 924 -33.00 12.44 -35.25
CA MET A 924 -32.37 13.08 -34.10
C MET A 924 -32.71 14.57 -34.09
N THR A 925 -33.30 15.03 -32.99
CA THR A 925 -33.59 16.44 -32.75
C THR A 925 -32.87 16.89 -31.47
N TYR A 926 -32.29 18.09 -31.48
CA TYR A 926 -31.61 18.64 -30.32
C TYR A 926 -31.82 20.15 -30.23
N GLU A 927 -31.86 20.66 -29.01
CA GLU A 927 -31.92 22.08 -28.70
C GLU A 927 -30.93 22.41 -27.58
N ILE A 928 -30.20 23.51 -27.73
CA ILE A 928 -29.14 23.92 -26.82
C ILE A 928 -29.41 25.33 -26.34
N SER A 929 -29.50 25.47 -25.01
CA SER A 929 -29.75 26.74 -24.33
C SER A 929 -28.46 27.54 -24.17
N GLU A 930 -28.55 28.85 -24.40
CA GLU A 930 -27.47 29.80 -24.04
C GLU A 930 -27.27 29.87 -22.51
N GLY A 931 -28.32 29.59 -21.72
CA GLY A 931 -28.23 29.55 -20.25
C GLY A 931 -27.34 28.39 -19.76
N SER A 932 -27.46 27.20 -20.34
CA SER A 932 -26.60 26.06 -20.01
C SER A 932 -25.13 26.33 -20.36
N LEU A 933 -24.86 27.06 -21.45
CA LEU A 933 -23.49 27.47 -21.83
C LEU A 933 -22.86 28.37 -20.77
N ILE A 934 -23.59 29.41 -20.35
CA ILE A 934 -23.10 30.38 -19.35
C ILE A 934 -22.81 29.67 -18.03
N LEU A 935 -23.74 28.83 -17.55
CA LEU A 935 -23.56 28.04 -16.33
C LEU A 935 -22.31 27.16 -16.40
N MET A 936 -22.08 26.47 -17.52
CA MET A 936 -20.90 25.63 -17.66
C MET A 936 -19.60 26.45 -17.65
N ILE A 937 -19.56 27.58 -18.37
CA ILE A 937 -18.38 28.47 -18.39
C ILE A 937 -18.10 28.98 -16.98
N ASP A 938 -19.12 29.45 -16.25
CA ASP A 938 -18.97 29.99 -14.90
C ASP A 938 -18.44 28.94 -13.91
N VAL A 939 -18.94 27.71 -13.98
CA VAL A 939 -18.44 26.60 -13.14
C VAL A 939 -16.97 26.28 -13.44
N ILE A 940 -16.60 26.15 -14.73
CA ILE A 940 -15.21 25.86 -15.11
C ILE A 940 -14.29 26.99 -14.68
N VAL A 941 -14.68 28.25 -14.93
CA VAL A 941 -13.90 29.44 -14.59
C VAL A 941 -13.73 29.57 -13.08
N SER A 942 -14.78 29.33 -12.28
CA SER A 942 -14.71 29.34 -10.82
C SER A 942 -13.71 28.30 -10.29
N LYS A 943 -13.76 27.07 -10.81
CA LYS A 943 -12.81 26.00 -10.43
C LYS A 943 -11.38 26.35 -10.84
N LEU A 944 -11.16 26.85 -12.06
CA LEU A 944 -9.84 27.29 -12.54
C LEU A 944 -9.26 28.45 -11.73
N LYS A 945 -10.06 29.47 -11.38
CA LYS A 945 -9.63 30.60 -10.53
C LYS A 945 -9.15 30.12 -9.17
N THR A 946 -9.86 29.15 -8.58
CA THR A 946 -9.50 28.54 -7.30
C THR A 946 -8.14 27.86 -7.39
N ASP A 947 -7.93 27.03 -8.42
CA ASP A 947 -6.65 26.33 -8.63
C ASP A 947 -5.49 27.31 -8.89
N ILE A 948 -5.67 28.33 -9.73
CA ILE A 948 -4.63 29.34 -10.01
C ILE A 948 -4.29 30.16 -8.76
N ASN A 949 -5.29 30.53 -7.95
CA ASN A 949 -5.05 31.26 -6.69
C ASN A 949 -4.31 30.41 -5.65
N ASN A 950 -4.63 29.12 -5.58
CA ASN A 950 -3.92 28.19 -4.70
C ASN A 950 -2.45 28.01 -5.13
N ASP A 951 -2.17 27.96 -6.42
CA ASP A 951 -0.79 27.94 -6.96
C ASP A 951 -0.01 29.22 -6.67
N LYS A 952 -0.65 30.38 -6.79
CA LYS A 952 -0.06 31.67 -6.37
C LYS A 952 0.25 31.66 -4.87
N THR A 953 -0.67 31.15 -4.05
CA THR A 953 -0.50 31.04 -2.60
C THR A 953 0.66 30.12 -2.22
N LEU A 954 0.84 28.98 -2.89
CA LEU A 954 1.98 28.08 -2.65
C LEU A 954 3.33 28.69 -3.04
N LYS A 955 3.39 29.41 -4.18
CA LYS A 955 4.58 30.17 -4.56
C LYS A 955 4.93 31.22 -3.50
N LEU A 956 3.91 31.89 -2.95
CA LEU A 956 4.07 32.85 -1.87
C LEU A 956 4.56 32.19 -0.58
N ILE A 957 4.01 31.04 -0.18
CA ILE A 957 4.45 30.28 0.99
C ILE A 957 5.94 29.89 0.88
N ASN A 958 6.38 29.42 -0.29
CA ASN A 958 7.80 29.11 -0.52
C ASN A 958 8.69 30.35 -0.38
N ALA A 959 8.23 31.52 -0.86
CA ALA A 959 8.95 32.78 -0.70
C ALA A 959 8.98 33.25 0.78
N ILE A 960 7.86 33.14 1.51
CA ILE A 960 7.78 33.47 2.94
C ILE A 960 8.73 32.58 3.75
N LYS A 961 8.84 31.29 3.41
CA LYS A 961 9.79 30.38 4.07
C LYS A 961 11.25 30.82 3.89
N GLN A 962 11.62 31.22 2.68
CA GLN A 962 12.96 31.76 2.42
C GLN A 962 13.24 33.02 3.26
N LEU A 963 12.22 33.86 3.48
CA LEU A 963 12.33 35.04 4.35
C LEU A 963 12.45 34.68 5.84
N SER A 964 11.74 33.66 6.32
CA SER A 964 11.78 33.21 7.73
C SER A 964 13.07 32.48 8.14
N VAL A 965 13.91 32.08 7.19
CA VAL A 965 15.23 31.45 7.46
C VAL A 965 16.29 32.49 7.86
N ASN A 966 15.99 33.79 7.72
CA ASN A 966 16.92 34.87 8.07
C ASN A 966 16.87 35.15 9.59
N PRO A 967 17.94 34.90 10.37
CA PRO A 967 17.93 34.97 11.84
C PRO A 967 17.73 36.39 12.41
N ASN A 968 17.75 37.43 11.57
CA ASN A 968 17.54 38.82 11.97
C ASN A 968 16.06 39.25 11.98
N ILE A 969 15.13 38.37 11.61
CA ILE A 969 13.69 38.66 11.63
C ILE A 969 13.04 37.72 12.64
N ASN A 970 13.06 38.13 13.91
CA ASN A 970 12.18 37.54 14.91
C ASN A 970 10.74 37.62 14.39
N GLY A 971 9.95 36.55 14.54
CA GLY A 971 8.62 36.35 13.94
C GLY A 971 7.53 37.38 14.26
N GLU A 972 7.88 38.54 14.82
CA GLU A 972 6.99 39.66 15.13
C GLU A 972 6.66 40.55 13.90
N SER A 973 7.34 40.38 12.76
CA SER A 973 7.09 41.18 11.54
C SER A 973 6.16 40.56 10.50
N LEU A 974 5.64 39.34 10.72
CA LEU A 974 4.69 38.69 9.80
C LEU A 974 3.25 38.94 10.25
N THR A 975 2.41 39.43 9.34
CA THR A 975 0.97 39.58 9.57
C THR A 975 0.31 38.23 9.84
N LYS A 976 -0.77 38.25 10.64
CA LYS A 976 -1.56 37.05 11.01
C LYS A 976 -2.00 36.24 9.78
N ASP A 977 -2.26 36.90 8.66
CA ASP A 977 -2.66 36.25 7.40
C ASP A 977 -1.56 35.35 6.83
N TYR A 978 -0.28 35.76 6.91
CA TYR A 978 0.84 34.94 6.45
C TYR A 978 1.12 33.76 7.39
N LEU A 979 0.91 33.94 8.70
CA LEU A 979 0.98 32.85 9.67
C LEU A 979 -0.14 31.83 9.45
N LEU A 980 -1.35 32.28 9.11
CA LEU A 980 -2.48 31.42 8.74
C LEU A 980 -2.24 30.68 7.41
N MET A 981 -1.57 31.32 6.45
CA MET A 981 -1.17 30.66 5.20
C MET A 981 -0.10 29.58 5.43
N LEU A 982 0.85 29.82 6.34
CA LEU A 982 1.86 28.83 6.74
C LEU A 982 1.22 27.63 7.47
N SER A 983 0.21 27.84 8.30
CA SER A 983 -0.49 26.72 8.97
C SER A 983 -1.33 25.88 8.01
N ASN A 984 -1.77 26.44 6.88
CA ASN A 984 -2.53 25.73 5.83
C ASN A 984 -1.64 25.05 4.76
N GLU A 985 -0.31 25.15 4.88
CA GLU A 985 0.62 24.66 3.87
C GLU A 985 0.49 23.16 3.58
N GLU A 986 0.38 22.31 4.62
CA GLU A 986 0.32 20.86 4.41
C GLU A 986 -0.91 20.44 3.61
N LYS A 987 -2.06 21.06 3.87
CA LYS A 987 -3.29 20.84 3.09
C LYS A 987 -3.09 21.29 1.65
N LEU A 988 -2.54 22.49 1.44
CA LEU A 988 -2.30 23.02 0.10
C LEU A 988 -1.27 22.20 -0.69
N LYS A 989 -0.24 21.65 -0.04
CA LYS A 989 0.76 20.77 -0.68
C LYS A 989 0.19 19.42 -1.08
N GLN A 990 -0.66 18.82 -0.24
CA GLN A 990 -1.33 17.56 -0.57
C GLN A 990 -2.20 17.72 -1.82
N GLU A 991 -2.98 18.78 -1.89
CA GLU A 991 -3.80 19.11 -3.06
C GLU A 991 -2.94 19.47 -4.29
N ALA A 992 -1.79 20.14 -4.11
CA ALA A 992 -0.93 20.60 -5.21
C ALA A 992 -0.41 19.46 -6.11
N SER A 993 -0.18 18.27 -5.56
CA SER A 993 0.31 17.11 -6.32
C SER A 993 -0.65 16.67 -7.44
N LEU A 994 -1.95 16.94 -7.30
CA LEU A 994 -3.01 16.47 -8.20
C LEU A 994 -3.59 17.59 -9.10
N ARG A 995 -3.28 18.86 -8.79
CA ARG A 995 -3.77 20.05 -9.51
C ARG A 995 -3.31 20.17 -10.97
N PRO A 996 -2.05 19.87 -11.35
CA PRO A 996 -1.61 20.03 -12.74
C PRO A 996 -2.49 19.26 -13.71
N SER A 997 -2.84 18.02 -13.36
CA SER A 997 -3.74 17.17 -14.15
C SER A 997 -5.19 17.66 -14.11
N ARG A 998 -5.68 18.19 -12.98
CA ARG A 998 -7.04 18.77 -12.90
C ARG A 998 -7.19 20.02 -13.76
N MET A 999 -6.24 20.94 -13.73
CA MET A 999 -6.26 22.15 -14.55
C MET A 999 -6.23 21.81 -16.04
N GLN A 1000 -5.33 20.91 -16.46
CA GLN A 1000 -5.27 20.44 -17.85
C GLN A 1000 -6.61 19.86 -18.34
N ARG A 1001 -7.31 19.13 -17.47
CA ARG A 1001 -8.64 18.58 -17.78
C ARG A 1001 -9.71 19.67 -17.95
N LEU A 1002 -9.78 20.62 -17.02
CA LEU A 1002 -10.73 21.73 -17.11
C LEU A 1002 -10.48 22.59 -18.35
N GLN A 1003 -9.21 22.82 -18.71
CA GLN A 1003 -8.83 23.50 -19.94
C GLN A 1003 -9.26 22.71 -21.18
N ALA A 1004 -9.01 21.40 -21.22
CA ALA A 1004 -9.44 20.53 -22.31
C ALA A 1004 -10.97 20.51 -22.47
N ILE A 1005 -11.72 20.46 -21.37
CA ILE A 1005 -13.20 20.53 -21.38
C ILE A 1005 -13.67 21.87 -21.94
N MET A 1006 -13.03 22.99 -21.58
CA MET A 1006 -13.39 24.30 -22.13
C MET A 1006 -13.13 24.37 -23.65
N LEU A 1007 -12.03 23.78 -24.12
CA LEU A 1007 -11.73 23.69 -25.55
C LEU A 1007 -12.75 22.81 -26.29
N ALA A 1008 -13.11 21.65 -25.72
CA ALA A 1008 -14.13 20.78 -26.29
C ALA A 1008 -15.50 21.46 -26.33
N LEU A 1009 -15.90 22.15 -25.26
CA LEU A 1009 -17.12 22.95 -25.21
C LEU A 1009 -17.18 23.99 -26.34
N PHE A 1010 -16.05 24.67 -26.60
CA PHE A 1010 -15.95 25.64 -27.67
C PHE A 1010 -16.20 25.01 -29.04
N ASP A 1011 -15.52 23.89 -29.33
CA ASP A 1011 -15.68 23.16 -30.58
C ASP A 1011 -17.11 22.61 -30.75
N ASP A 1012 -17.66 22.00 -29.71
CA ASP A 1012 -18.99 21.38 -29.71
C ASP A 1012 -20.11 22.42 -29.86
N TRP A 1013 -19.98 23.59 -29.22
CA TRP A 1013 -20.92 24.69 -29.39
C TRP A 1013 -21.02 25.14 -30.86
N HIS A 1014 -19.87 25.36 -31.51
CA HIS A 1014 -19.82 25.78 -32.91
C HIS A 1014 -20.33 24.68 -33.84
N LYS A 1015 -19.95 23.43 -33.59
CA LYS A 1015 -20.40 22.25 -34.34
C LYS A 1015 -21.92 22.09 -34.27
N LEU A 1016 -22.52 22.20 -33.08
CA LEU A 1016 -23.95 21.99 -32.89
C LEU A 1016 -24.80 23.15 -33.43
N LYS A 1017 -24.30 24.39 -33.38
CA LYS A 1017 -24.96 25.57 -33.99
C LYS A 1017 -24.71 25.72 -35.50
N GLY A 1018 -23.80 24.92 -36.08
CA GLY A 1018 -23.43 25.01 -37.49
C GLY A 1018 -22.67 26.30 -37.83
N LEU A 1019 -21.90 26.84 -36.88
CA LEU A 1019 -21.13 28.07 -37.04
C LEU A 1019 -19.70 27.75 -37.49
N ASN A 1020 -19.16 28.51 -38.45
CA ASN A 1020 -17.75 28.42 -38.81
C ASN A 1020 -16.89 29.15 -37.76
N VAL A 1021 -15.92 28.43 -37.19
CA VAL A 1021 -14.96 28.96 -36.21
C VAL A 1021 -14.05 29.99 -36.91
N LYS A 1022 -13.83 31.15 -36.30
CA LYS A 1022 -12.88 32.15 -36.82
C LYS A 1022 -11.45 31.62 -36.69
N PRO A 1023 -10.57 31.85 -37.69
CA PRO A 1023 -9.15 31.47 -37.56
C PRO A 1023 -8.54 32.14 -36.31
N ASN A 1024 -7.71 31.41 -35.58
CA ASN A 1024 -7.02 31.78 -34.33
C ASN A 1024 -7.88 31.85 -33.05
N SER A 1025 -9.21 31.85 -33.13
CA SER A 1025 -10.07 31.96 -31.92
C SER A 1025 -9.89 30.82 -30.90
N ARG A 1026 -9.47 29.63 -31.36
CA ARG A 1026 -9.10 28.49 -30.50
C ARG A 1026 -7.76 28.71 -29.78
N GLU A 1027 -6.79 29.32 -30.46
CA GLU A 1027 -5.48 29.65 -29.89
C GLU A 1027 -5.62 30.79 -28.88
N ASP A 1028 -6.43 31.81 -29.19
CA ASP A 1028 -6.77 32.91 -28.28
C ASP A 1028 -7.43 32.39 -26.99
N LEU A 1029 -8.33 31.39 -27.11
CA LEU A 1029 -8.95 30.73 -25.95
C LEU A 1029 -7.92 29.95 -25.13
N GLN A 1030 -7.00 29.25 -25.78
CA GLN A 1030 -5.93 28.51 -25.11
C GLN A 1030 -4.99 29.44 -24.34
N GLU A 1031 -4.65 30.61 -24.89
CA GLU A 1031 -3.86 31.63 -24.21
C GLU A 1031 -4.64 32.25 -23.03
N ALA A 1032 -5.92 32.57 -23.23
CA ALA A 1032 -6.78 33.14 -22.20
C ALA A 1032 -7.00 32.21 -20.98
N LEU A 1033 -6.88 30.89 -21.17
CA LEU A 1033 -7.01 29.88 -20.12
C LEU A 1033 -5.78 29.79 -19.19
N LEU A 1034 -4.69 30.48 -19.51
CA LEU A 1034 -3.45 30.47 -18.72
C LEU A 1034 -3.38 31.59 -17.67
N THR A 1035 -4.18 32.66 -17.78
CA THR A 1035 -4.09 33.82 -16.89
C THR A 1035 -5.43 34.18 -16.22
N THR A 1036 -5.42 34.56 -14.94
CA THR A 1036 -6.65 34.87 -14.18
C THR A 1036 -7.42 36.07 -14.72
N ASN A 1037 -6.73 37.04 -15.31
CA ASN A 1037 -7.33 38.32 -15.70
C ASN A 1037 -8.18 38.22 -16.98
N THR A 1038 -7.95 37.18 -17.78
CA THR A 1038 -8.65 36.94 -19.05
C THR A 1038 -9.86 36.00 -18.87
N LEU A 1039 -9.96 35.28 -17.75
CA LEU A 1039 -11.06 34.35 -17.48
C LEU A 1039 -12.42 35.05 -17.38
N ASP A 1040 -12.47 36.27 -16.84
CA ASP A 1040 -13.71 37.07 -16.75
C ASP A 1040 -14.23 37.55 -18.11
N SER A 1041 -13.37 37.59 -19.13
CA SER A 1041 -13.72 37.98 -20.49
C SER A 1041 -14.09 36.81 -21.41
N LEU A 1042 -14.00 35.56 -20.95
CA LEU A 1042 -14.19 34.36 -21.80
C LEU A 1042 -15.60 34.25 -22.39
N ILE A 1043 -16.64 34.69 -21.67
CA ILE A 1043 -18.03 34.70 -22.16
C ILE A 1043 -18.14 35.56 -23.43
N SER A 1044 -17.29 36.59 -23.59
CA SER A 1044 -17.32 37.47 -24.75
C SER A 1044 -16.77 36.86 -26.04
N ILE A 1045 -16.03 35.75 -25.94
CA ILE A 1045 -15.48 34.99 -27.07
C ILE A 1045 -16.58 34.15 -27.74
N TYR A 1046 -17.61 33.75 -26.99
CA TYR A 1046 -18.75 33.02 -27.51
C TYR A 1046 -19.77 33.96 -28.20
N PRO A 1047 -20.30 33.60 -29.38
CA PRO A 1047 -21.33 34.37 -30.05
C PRO A 1047 -22.69 34.16 -29.36
N ILE A 1048 -22.97 34.95 -28.32
CA ILE A 1048 -24.25 34.93 -27.57
C ILE A 1048 -25.16 36.06 -28.07
N ALA A 1049 -26.43 35.76 -28.36
CA ALA A 1049 -27.35 36.69 -29.00
C ALA A 1049 -27.79 37.87 -28.10
N ASN A 1050 -27.63 37.78 -26.77
CA ASN A 1050 -28.13 38.79 -25.82
C ASN A 1050 -27.07 39.23 -24.77
N LYS A 1051 -26.21 40.18 -25.15
CA LYS A 1051 -25.14 40.72 -24.29
C LYS A 1051 -25.60 41.56 -23.06
N LYS A 1052 -26.89 41.84 -22.87
CA LYS A 1052 -27.36 42.82 -21.87
C LYS A 1052 -28.38 42.32 -20.84
N GLY A 1053 -28.85 41.08 -20.91
CA GLY A 1053 -29.97 40.60 -20.08
C GLY A 1053 -29.65 39.62 -18.96
N LEU A 1054 -28.50 38.94 -18.99
CA LEU A 1054 -28.27 37.73 -18.18
C LEU A 1054 -27.19 37.83 -17.09
N LEU A 1055 -26.51 38.98 -16.94
CA LEU A 1055 -25.53 39.24 -15.87
C LEU A 1055 -26.15 39.50 -14.47
N LYS A 1056 -27.40 39.07 -14.26
CA LYS A 1056 -28.09 39.13 -12.97
C LYS A 1056 -28.93 37.86 -12.76
N ILE A 1057 -28.29 36.71 -12.66
CA ILE A 1057 -28.83 35.53 -11.99
C ILE A 1057 -27.71 34.96 -11.13
#